data_AF-A0A6B0RW05-F1
#
_entry.id   AF-A0A6B0RW05-F1
#
_cell.length_a   1.000
_cell.length_b   1.000
_cell.length_c   1.000
_cell.angle_alpha   90.00
_cell.angle_beta   90.00
_cell.angle_gamma   90.00
#
_symmetry.space_group_name_H-M   'P 1'
#
loop_
_entity.id
_entity.type
_entity.pdbx_description
1 polymer ?
#
loop_
_entity_poly.entity_id
_entity_poly.type
_entity_poly.pdbx_seq_one_letter_code
_entity_poly.pdbx_strand_id
1 'polypeptide(L)'
;MPALPLDRLQITHEDLKTGKLRTSPALHPEQKADRYFVLYKPPPKDNIPALVEEYLERATFVANDLDWLLALPHDKFWCQVIFDETLQKCLDSYLRYVPRKFDEWVAPAPEVVDMQRRLHRSVFLTFLRMSTHKESKDHFISPSAFGEILYNNFLFDIPKILDLCVLFGKGNSPLLQKMIGNIFIQQPSYYNDLDETMPTILQVFSNILQHCGLRGDGASATPQKLEERGRLTPSDMPLPLKDVVLYLCDTCTTLWAFLDIFPLACPTFQKHDFCYRLASFYEIAIPELESAIKKRRLEDSKLLGDLWQRLSHSKKKLLEILHILLNQTCLLPVLENRFLRDYDALFPVADDVSLLEQASSALDETRTAYILQAVESAWEGVDRKKATRARDSATAENPNGVGAEAEVLSGPSSLPQEEECLGAAAAPGPTVCGVELDSLISQVKDLLPDLGEGFILACLEHYSYDPEQVINNILEGRLAPTLSQLDRGLDRQVKPDPTPLLTSRHNVFQNDEFDVFSRDSVDLSRVHKGRRKEESARSLLNDKREVLLQPGEGSPYRGDDYEDEYDDTYDGNQVGANDADSDDELISRRPFTIPQVLRTRPDHFVQDPAVLREKAEARRVAFLARKGYRHDSSTVVAGSPRGHGQSRETMQERRKKEASKATRANHNRRTMADRKRSKGMIPS
;
A
#
# COMPACT_ATOMS: atom_id res chain seq x y z
N MET A 1 22.06 -17.44 -32.46
CA MET A 1 20.72 -17.82 -31.96
C MET A 1 20.16 -16.64 -31.20
N PRO A 2 18.84 -16.34 -31.28
CA PRO A 2 18.27 -15.27 -30.47
C PRO A 2 18.42 -15.60 -28.98
N ALA A 3 18.71 -14.60 -28.15
CA ALA A 3 18.81 -14.78 -26.71
C ALA A 3 17.44 -15.18 -26.15
N LEU A 4 17.40 -16.27 -25.38
CA LEU A 4 16.19 -16.76 -24.70
C LEU A 4 16.04 -16.05 -23.35
N PRO A 5 14.81 -15.67 -22.95
CA PRO A 5 14.57 -15.12 -21.63
C PRO A 5 14.80 -16.18 -20.54
N LEU A 6 15.25 -15.74 -19.37
CA LEU A 6 15.69 -16.63 -18.28
C LEU A 6 14.57 -17.57 -17.79
N ASP A 7 13.32 -17.13 -17.76
CA ASP A 7 12.15 -17.93 -17.38
C ASP A 7 11.88 -19.12 -18.32
N ARG A 8 12.38 -19.07 -19.57
CA ARG A 8 12.23 -20.14 -20.56
C ARG A 8 13.53 -20.89 -20.82
N LEU A 9 14.63 -20.41 -20.25
CA LEU A 9 15.94 -21.02 -20.44
C LEU A 9 15.99 -22.35 -19.68
N GLN A 10 16.54 -23.38 -20.33
CA GLN A 10 16.82 -24.66 -19.72
C GLN A 10 18.33 -24.87 -19.62
N ILE A 11 18.78 -25.44 -18.50
CA ILE A 11 20.18 -25.73 -18.22
C ILE A 11 20.33 -27.22 -18.03
N THR A 12 21.24 -27.83 -18.80
CA THR A 12 21.63 -29.23 -18.64
C THR A 12 22.80 -29.32 -17.67
N HIS A 13 22.64 -30.13 -16.63
CA HIS A 13 23.67 -30.40 -15.62
C HIS A 13 23.78 -31.91 -15.38
N GLU A 14 24.92 -32.35 -14.89
CA GLU A 14 25.13 -33.75 -14.54
C GLU A 14 24.58 -34.01 -13.13
N ASP A 15 23.67 -34.98 -13.01
CA ASP A 15 23.14 -35.40 -11.71
C ASP A 15 24.24 -36.15 -10.94
N LEU A 16 24.71 -35.55 -9.84
CA LEU A 16 25.77 -36.09 -8.98
C LEU A 16 25.46 -37.49 -8.43
N LYS A 17 24.17 -37.87 -8.33
CA LYS A 17 23.77 -39.20 -7.82
C LYS A 17 23.78 -40.28 -8.89
N THR A 18 23.47 -39.94 -10.14
CA THR A 18 23.25 -40.91 -11.21
C THR A 18 24.27 -40.83 -12.35
N GLY A 19 25.08 -39.76 -12.41
CA GLY A 19 26.02 -39.46 -13.49
C GLY A 19 25.34 -39.18 -14.83
N LYS A 20 24.02 -38.99 -14.86
CA LYS A 20 23.26 -38.72 -16.08
C LYS A 20 23.06 -37.23 -16.25
N LEU A 21 23.10 -36.78 -17.51
CA LEU A 21 22.71 -35.43 -17.87
C LEU A 21 21.21 -35.25 -17.66
N ARG A 22 20.85 -34.29 -16.81
CA ARG A 22 19.48 -33.86 -16.54
C ARG A 22 19.31 -32.43 -17.00
N THR A 23 18.24 -32.17 -17.73
CA THR A 23 17.84 -30.81 -18.12
C THR A 23 16.78 -30.31 -17.15
N SER A 24 16.99 -29.12 -16.58
CA SER A 24 16.05 -28.44 -15.71
C SER A 24 15.85 -26.98 -16.15
N PRO A 25 14.79 -26.30 -15.68
CA PRO A 25 14.69 -24.84 -15.82
C PRO A 25 15.93 -24.15 -15.25
N ALA A 26 16.30 -23.00 -15.82
CA ALA A 26 17.40 -22.18 -15.32
C ALA A 26 17.10 -21.63 -13.91
N LEU A 27 15.85 -21.22 -13.67
CA LEU A 27 15.36 -20.88 -12.34
C LEU A 27 14.95 -22.16 -11.60
N HIS A 28 15.80 -22.63 -10.69
CA HIS A 28 15.52 -23.84 -9.91
C HIS A 28 16.08 -23.71 -8.47
N PRO A 29 15.39 -24.23 -7.43
CA PRO A 29 15.85 -24.14 -6.05
C PRO A 29 17.26 -24.71 -5.82
N GLU A 30 17.61 -25.80 -6.52
CA GLU A 30 18.93 -26.43 -6.41
C GLU A 30 20.07 -25.58 -7.00
N GLN A 31 19.75 -24.53 -7.78
CA GLN A 31 20.75 -23.63 -8.35
C GLN A 31 21.10 -22.44 -7.46
N LYS A 32 20.36 -22.22 -6.35
CA LYS A 32 20.76 -21.22 -5.36
C LYS A 32 22.00 -21.69 -4.61
N ALA A 33 22.85 -20.75 -4.21
CA ALA A 33 23.98 -21.09 -3.35
C ALA A 33 23.52 -21.28 -1.91
N ASP A 34 24.17 -22.20 -1.20
CA ASP A 34 23.97 -22.40 0.24
C ASP A 34 24.74 -21.34 1.04
N ARG A 35 24.21 -20.11 0.99
CA ARG A 35 24.70 -18.96 1.76
C ARG A 35 23.58 -18.48 2.67
N TYR A 36 23.94 -18.18 3.91
CA TYR A 36 22.99 -17.72 4.92
C TYR A 36 23.11 -16.22 5.13
N PHE A 37 22.01 -15.48 4.94
CA PHE A 37 21.97 -14.04 5.17
C PHE A 37 21.45 -13.73 6.58
N VAL A 38 22.29 -13.06 7.38
CA VAL A 38 21.92 -12.63 8.73
C VAL A 38 21.01 -11.40 8.69
N LEU A 39 20.11 -11.26 9.68
CA LEU A 39 19.25 -10.08 9.78
C LEU A 39 20.05 -8.83 10.15
N TYR A 40 19.68 -7.70 9.58
CA TYR A 40 20.22 -6.39 9.94
C TYR A 40 19.73 -5.94 11.33
N LYS A 41 20.61 -5.29 12.08
CA LYS A 41 20.26 -4.51 13.28
C LYS A 41 20.84 -3.09 13.17
N PRO A 42 20.11 -2.06 13.64
CA PRO A 42 20.60 -0.69 13.58
C PRO A 42 21.78 -0.47 14.53
N PRO A 43 22.60 0.58 14.29
CA PRO A 43 23.65 0.94 15.22
C PRO A 43 23.06 1.30 16.60
N PRO A 44 23.85 1.15 17.69
CA PRO A 44 23.42 1.59 19.00
C PRO A 44 23.22 3.11 19.01
N LYS A 45 22.26 3.59 19.83
CA LYS A 45 22.01 5.03 20.03
C LYS A 45 23.17 5.74 20.71
N ASP A 46 23.90 5.00 21.55
CA ASP A 46 25.06 5.48 22.28
C ASP A 46 26.33 4.84 21.70
N ASN A 47 27.44 5.58 21.67
CA ASN A 47 28.74 5.12 21.18
C ASN A 47 29.46 4.17 22.18
N ILE A 48 28.74 3.22 22.77
CA ILE A 48 29.29 2.23 23.69
C ILE A 48 30.14 1.24 22.87
N PRO A 49 31.46 1.13 23.12
CA PRO A 49 32.37 0.38 22.24
C PRO A 49 31.92 -1.06 21.96
N ALA A 50 31.52 -1.81 22.99
CA ALA A 50 31.08 -3.20 22.84
C ALA A 50 29.81 -3.35 21.96
N LEU A 51 28.89 -2.39 22.01
CA LEU A 51 27.68 -2.43 21.17
C LEU A 51 27.97 -2.01 19.73
N VAL A 52 28.92 -1.08 19.55
CA VAL A 52 29.39 -0.67 18.22
C VAL A 52 30.12 -1.82 17.54
N GLU A 53 30.95 -2.57 18.26
CA GLU A 53 31.63 -3.77 17.76
C GLU A 53 30.63 -4.85 17.33
N GLU A 54 29.62 -5.17 18.15
CA GLU A 54 28.56 -6.12 17.78
C GLU A 54 27.82 -5.69 16.51
N TYR A 55 27.51 -4.39 16.39
CA TYR A 55 26.90 -3.83 15.19
C TYR A 55 27.80 -4.01 13.96
N LEU A 56 29.07 -3.62 14.07
CA LEU A 56 30.02 -3.66 12.94
C LEU A 56 30.29 -5.08 12.46
N GLU A 57 30.41 -6.05 13.38
CA GLU A 57 30.56 -7.47 13.03
C GLU A 57 29.35 -7.95 12.20
N ARG A 58 28.13 -7.75 12.73
CA ARG A 58 26.90 -8.16 12.05
C ARG A 58 26.71 -7.44 10.71
N ALA A 59 26.96 -6.13 10.67
CA ALA A 59 26.88 -5.32 9.46
C ALA A 59 27.89 -5.76 8.40
N THR A 60 29.08 -6.22 8.81
CA THR A 60 30.11 -6.73 7.89
C THR A 60 29.67 -8.01 7.20
N PHE A 61 29.01 -8.94 7.91
CA PHE A 61 28.42 -10.12 7.28
C PHE A 61 27.40 -9.72 6.20
N VAL A 62 26.43 -8.87 6.56
CA VAL A 62 25.42 -8.38 5.60
C VAL A 62 26.07 -7.70 4.39
N ALA A 63 27.05 -6.83 4.60
CA ALA A 63 27.72 -6.11 3.52
C ALA A 63 28.48 -7.05 2.58
N ASN A 64 29.23 -8.01 3.13
CA ASN A 64 29.99 -8.97 2.33
C ASN A 64 29.06 -9.91 1.55
N ASP A 65 27.92 -10.28 2.13
CA ASP A 65 26.94 -11.13 1.47
C ASP A 65 26.19 -10.41 0.36
N LEU A 66 25.84 -9.13 0.56
CA LEU A 66 25.24 -8.30 -0.49
C LEU A 66 26.24 -7.99 -1.62
N ASP A 67 27.51 -7.76 -1.30
CA ASP A 67 28.54 -7.52 -2.33
C ASP A 67 28.78 -8.77 -3.18
N TRP A 68 28.76 -9.96 -2.56
CA TRP A 68 28.77 -11.23 -3.30
C TRP A 68 27.51 -11.42 -4.14
N LEU A 69 26.33 -11.12 -3.59
CA LEU A 69 25.06 -11.24 -4.31
C LEU A 69 25.06 -10.36 -5.57
N LEU A 70 25.55 -9.13 -5.46
CA LEU A 70 25.68 -8.22 -6.59
C LEU A 70 26.72 -8.67 -7.62
N ALA A 71 27.73 -9.44 -7.20
CA ALA A 71 28.73 -10.02 -8.09
C ALA A 71 28.23 -11.27 -8.84
N LEU A 72 27.10 -11.87 -8.45
CA LEU A 72 26.57 -13.05 -9.13
C LEU A 72 26.14 -12.75 -10.58
N PRO A 73 26.29 -13.74 -11.49
CA PRO A 73 25.66 -13.72 -12.81
C PRO A 73 24.13 -13.60 -12.72
N HIS A 74 23.50 -13.11 -13.78
CA HIS A 74 22.06 -12.83 -13.81
C HIS A 74 21.18 -14.03 -13.38
N ASP A 75 21.43 -15.21 -13.92
CA ASP A 75 20.69 -16.44 -13.59
C ASP A 75 20.84 -16.85 -12.13
N LYS A 76 22.08 -16.79 -11.59
CA LYS A 76 22.38 -17.16 -10.20
C LYS A 76 21.87 -16.13 -9.20
N PHE A 77 21.94 -14.84 -9.55
CA PHE A 77 21.32 -13.77 -8.79
C PHE A 77 19.81 -14.01 -8.64
N TRP A 78 19.13 -14.28 -9.76
CA TRP A 78 17.69 -14.53 -9.75
C TRP A 78 17.32 -15.81 -9.00
N CYS A 79 18.12 -16.88 -9.09
CA CYS A 79 17.91 -18.07 -8.26
C CYS A 79 18.04 -17.74 -6.77
N GLN A 80 19.04 -16.93 -6.37
CA GLN A 80 19.21 -16.57 -4.97
C GLN A 80 18.05 -15.73 -4.45
N VAL A 81 17.66 -14.67 -5.16
CA VAL A 81 16.59 -13.76 -4.69
C VAL A 81 15.22 -14.43 -4.59
N ILE A 82 14.93 -15.40 -5.49
CA ILE A 82 13.66 -16.13 -5.52
C ILE A 82 13.61 -17.20 -4.44
N PHE A 83 14.66 -18.01 -4.31
CA PHE A 83 14.61 -19.25 -3.53
C PHE A 83 15.29 -19.16 -2.15
N ASP A 84 15.90 -18.02 -1.80
CA ASP A 84 16.50 -17.79 -0.48
C ASP A 84 15.64 -16.84 0.37
N GLU A 85 14.86 -17.42 1.28
CA GLU A 85 14.08 -16.65 2.24
C GLU A 85 14.95 -15.81 3.20
N THR A 86 16.17 -16.27 3.51
CA THR A 86 17.04 -15.56 4.46
C THR A 86 17.48 -14.22 3.90
N LEU A 87 17.73 -14.17 2.58
CA LEU A 87 18.02 -12.95 1.84
C LEU A 87 16.83 -11.96 1.91
N GLN A 88 15.61 -12.43 1.64
CA GLN A 88 14.42 -11.57 1.72
C GLN A 88 14.21 -11.01 3.13
N LYS A 89 14.34 -11.87 4.16
CA LYS A 89 14.24 -11.45 5.57
C LYS A 89 15.36 -10.46 5.94
N CYS A 90 16.57 -10.64 5.42
CA CYS A 90 17.69 -9.69 5.59
C CYS A 90 17.37 -8.32 4.98
N LEU A 91 16.94 -8.26 3.72
CA LEU A 91 16.58 -7.01 3.05
C LEU A 91 15.41 -6.30 3.73
N ASP A 92 14.37 -7.06 4.12
CA ASP A 92 13.23 -6.53 4.89
C ASP A 92 13.69 -5.95 6.23
N SER A 93 14.54 -6.66 6.97
CA SER A 93 15.07 -6.16 8.24
C SER A 93 15.91 -4.88 8.08
N TYR A 94 16.63 -4.73 6.96
CA TYR A 94 17.37 -3.51 6.68
C TYR A 94 16.44 -2.34 6.39
N LEU A 95 15.52 -2.48 5.42
CA LEU A 95 14.55 -1.44 5.08
C LEU A 95 13.75 -1.02 6.32
N ARG A 96 13.40 -2.01 7.14
CA ARG A 96 12.67 -1.79 8.38
C ARG A 96 13.50 -1.02 9.41
N TYR A 97 14.67 -1.51 9.79
CA TYR A 97 15.34 -0.98 10.98
C TYR A 97 16.40 0.07 10.71
N VAL A 98 16.81 0.32 9.46
CA VAL A 98 17.80 1.35 9.17
C VAL A 98 17.29 2.72 9.65
N PRO A 99 18.08 3.50 10.41
CA PRO A 99 17.59 4.77 10.90
C PRO A 99 17.56 5.81 9.76
N ARG A 100 16.50 6.61 9.72
CA ARG A 100 16.25 7.60 8.67
C ARG A 100 17.06 8.86 8.93
N LYS A 101 17.34 9.63 7.87
CA LYS A 101 18.13 10.88 7.96
C LYS A 101 17.52 11.93 8.89
N PHE A 102 16.19 11.89 9.07
CA PHE A 102 15.47 12.81 9.95
C PHE A 102 15.28 12.25 11.37
N ASP A 103 15.72 11.02 11.67
CA ASP A 103 15.66 10.50 13.04
C ASP A 103 16.64 11.23 13.96
N GLU A 104 16.36 11.22 15.26
CA GLU A 104 17.26 11.74 16.28
C GLU A 104 18.56 10.92 16.28
N TRP A 105 19.68 11.56 15.97
CA TRP A 105 20.95 10.87 15.74
C TRP A 105 22.09 11.46 16.57
N VAL A 106 22.75 10.61 17.37
CA VAL A 106 24.03 10.93 18.03
C VAL A 106 25.16 10.68 17.04
N ALA A 107 26.01 11.68 16.78
CA ALA A 107 27.11 11.56 15.82
C ALA A 107 27.89 10.23 16.03
N PRO A 108 27.80 9.30 15.08
CA PRO A 108 28.35 7.96 15.28
C PRO A 108 29.84 7.97 14.93
N ALA A 109 30.56 6.96 15.38
CA ALA A 109 31.97 6.79 14.99
C ALA A 109 32.12 6.73 13.46
N PRO A 110 33.23 7.23 12.87
CA PRO A 110 33.44 7.23 11.42
C PRO A 110 33.26 5.86 10.77
N GLU A 111 33.71 4.80 11.45
CA GLU A 111 33.60 3.40 11.01
C GLU A 111 32.13 2.97 10.80
N VAL A 112 31.23 3.43 11.68
CA VAL A 112 29.78 3.17 11.57
C VAL A 112 29.21 3.92 10.37
N VAL A 113 29.62 5.17 10.14
CA VAL A 113 29.16 5.97 8.99
C VAL A 113 29.55 5.31 7.68
N ASP A 114 30.79 4.86 7.56
CA ASP A 114 31.30 4.23 6.34
C ASP A 114 30.63 2.87 6.08
N MET A 115 30.43 2.07 7.13
CA MET A 115 29.68 0.81 7.03
C MET A 115 28.23 1.05 6.60
N GLN A 116 27.56 2.05 7.18
CA GLN A 116 26.20 2.41 6.77
C GLN A 116 26.13 2.87 5.32
N ARG A 117 27.11 3.67 4.86
CA ARG A 117 27.18 4.10 3.46
C ARG A 117 27.34 2.90 2.52
N ARG A 118 28.18 1.92 2.89
CA ARG A 118 28.37 0.68 2.13
C ARG A 118 27.06 -0.11 2.05
N LEU A 119 26.42 -0.40 3.19
CA LEU A 119 25.14 -1.11 3.23
C LEU A 119 24.05 -0.39 2.45
N HIS A 120 23.92 0.93 2.62
CA HIS A 120 22.93 1.73 1.92
C HIS A 120 23.09 1.64 0.40
N ARG A 121 24.33 1.68 -0.09
CA ARG A 121 24.62 1.49 -1.51
C ARG A 121 24.28 0.07 -1.97
N SER A 122 24.75 -0.97 -1.27
CA SER A 122 24.56 -2.36 -1.71
C SER A 122 23.08 -2.78 -1.68
N VAL A 123 22.30 -2.33 -0.70
CA VAL A 123 20.86 -2.57 -0.64
C VAL A 123 20.14 -1.88 -1.80
N PHE A 124 20.43 -0.60 -2.07
CA PHE A 124 19.83 0.12 -3.20
C PHE A 124 20.10 -0.58 -4.53
N LEU A 125 21.36 -0.98 -4.78
CA LEU A 125 21.74 -1.68 -6.00
C LEU A 125 21.08 -3.06 -6.13
N THR A 126 20.86 -3.75 -5.00
CA THR A 126 20.16 -5.04 -4.98
C THR A 126 18.70 -4.85 -5.42
N PHE A 127 17.99 -3.87 -4.85
CA PHE A 127 16.62 -3.55 -5.26
C PHE A 127 16.54 -3.00 -6.70
N LEU A 128 17.53 -2.22 -7.14
CA LEU A 128 17.64 -1.76 -8.52
C LEU A 128 17.71 -2.94 -9.49
N ARG A 129 18.58 -3.92 -9.20
CA ARG A 129 18.72 -5.13 -10.02
C ARG A 129 17.43 -5.95 -10.02
N MET A 130 16.80 -6.15 -8.86
CA MET A 130 15.49 -6.84 -8.77
C MET A 130 14.36 -6.10 -9.49
N SER A 131 14.40 -4.77 -9.57
CA SER A 131 13.39 -3.99 -10.30
C SER A 131 13.63 -3.94 -11.82
N THR A 132 14.73 -4.52 -12.32
CA THR A 132 15.14 -4.42 -13.73
C THR A 132 14.94 -5.77 -14.44
N HIS A 133 13.83 -5.91 -15.17
CA HIS A 133 13.51 -7.15 -15.90
C HIS A 133 14.44 -7.44 -17.09
N LYS A 134 15.19 -6.43 -17.56
CA LYS A 134 16.15 -6.52 -18.67
C LYS A 134 17.49 -5.93 -18.25
N GLU A 135 18.38 -6.77 -17.74
CA GLU A 135 19.73 -6.36 -17.30
C GLU A 135 20.67 -6.10 -18.49
N SER A 136 20.52 -6.87 -19.57
CA SER A 136 21.27 -6.68 -20.82
C SER A 136 20.48 -7.17 -22.04
N LYS A 137 21.10 -7.21 -23.22
CA LYS A 137 20.49 -7.80 -24.43
C LYS A 137 20.31 -9.32 -24.30
N ASP A 138 21.22 -9.97 -23.60
CA ASP A 138 21.26 -11.43 -23.46
C ASP A 138 20.70 -11.92 -22.10
N HIS A 139 20.53 -10.99 -21.15
CA HIS A 139 20.07 -11.29 -19.80
C HIS A 139 18.80 -10.51 -19.49
N PHE A 140 17.67 -11.19 -19.63
CA PHE A 140 16.35 -10.63 -19.39
C PHE A 140 15.35 -11.72 -18.99
N ILE A 141 14.27 -11.30 -18.35
CA ILE A 141 13.10 -12.11 -17.98
C ILE A 141 11.91 -11.57 -18.79
N SER A 142 11.04 -12.46 -19.26
CA SER A 142 9.79 -12.07 -19.92
C SER A 142 8.96 -11.16 -19.00
N PRO A 143 8.38 -10.05 -19.49
CA PRO A 143 7.62 -9.09 -18.67
C PRO A 143 6.58 -9.71 -17.72
N SER A 144 5.76 -10.65 -18.23
CA SER A 144 4.73 -11.33 -17.44
C SER A 144 5.33 -12.20 -16.32
N ALA A 145 6.31 -13.04 -16.67
CA ALA A 145 7.00 -13.90 -15.70
C ALA A 145 7.74 -13.08 -14.64
N PHE A 146 8.34 -11.95 -15.04
CA PHE A 146 8.98 -11.03 -14.11
C PHE A 146 7.98 -10.47 -13.08
N GLY A 147 6.82 -9.97 -13.55
CA GLY A 147 5.77 -9.47 -12.67
C GLY A 147 5.24 -10.52 -11.69
N GLU A 148 5.07 -11.77 -12.14
CA GLU A 148 4.70 -12.90 -11.29
C GLU A 148 5.79 -13.24 -10.26
N ILE A 149 7.06 -13.26 -10.68
CA ILE A 149 8.20 -13.53 -9.80
C ILE A 149 8.27 -12.48 -8.69
N LEU A 150 8.14 -11.19 -9.02
CA LEU A 150 8.19 -10.12 -8.02
C LEU A 150 7.10 -10.28 -6.96
N TYR A 151 5.87 -10.55 -7.42
CA TYR A 151 4.68 -10.56 -6.58
C TYR A 151 4.59 -11.83 -5.73
N ASN A 152 4.73 -13.00 -6.35
CA ASN A 152 4.52 -14.29 -5.69
C ASN A 152 5.62 -14.64 -4.69
N ASN A 153 6.84 -14.13 -4.90
CA ASN A 153 7.97 -14.37 -4.01
C ASN A 153 8.19 -13.24 -2.99
N PHE A 154 7.24 -12.31 -2.86
CA PHE A 154 7.29 -11.19 -1.90
C PHE A 154 8.54 -10.31 -2.01
N LEU A 155 9.13 -10.19 -3.20
CA LEU A 155 10.35 -9.41 -3.42
C LEU A 155 10.11 -7.91 -3.21
N PHE A 156 8.90 -7.46 -3.53
CA PHE A 156 8.41 -6.11 -3.23
C PHE A 156 7.01 -6.17 -2.64
N ASP A 157 6.74 -5.37 -1.62
CA ASP A 157 5.41 -5.07 -1.08
C ASP A 157 5.29 -3.55 -0.91
N ILE A 158 4.06 -3.05 -0.67
CA ILE A 158 3.81 -1.61 -0.47
C ILE A 158 4.67 -1.00 0.65
N PRO A 159 4.84 -1.65 1.83
CA PRO A 159 5.80 -1.23 2.86
C PRO A 159 7.22 -1.01 2.35
N LYS A 160 7.81 -2.00 1.67
CA LYS A 160 9.17 -1.93 1.13
C LYS A 160 9.27 -0.80 0.10
N ILE A 161 8.24 -0.60 -0.72
CA ILE A 161 8.20 0.49 -1.70
C ILE A 161 8.18 1.87 -0.99
N LEU A 162 7.35 2.04 0.03
CA LEU A 162 7.34 3.25 0.87
C LEU A 162 8.72 3.49 1.51
N ASP A 163 9.33 2.45 2.08
CA ASP A 163 10.66 2.52 2.68
C ASP A 163 11.75 2.84 1.65
N LEU A 164 11.69 2.24 0.45
CA LEU A 164 12.61 2.54 -0.64
C LEU A 164 12.53 4.03 -1.04
N CYS A 165 11.32 4.57 -1.17
CA CYS A 165 11.11 5.98 -1.52
C CYS A 165 11.70 6.94 -0.48
N VAL A 166 11.42 6.73 0.81
CA VAL A 166 11.92 7.62 1.87
C VAL A 166 13.43 7.49 2.09
N LEU A 167 14.00 6.29 1.91
CA LEU A 167 15.44 6.06 2.10
C LEU A 167 16.28 6.57 0.93
N PHE A 168 15.83 6.30 -0.31
CA PHE A 168 16.67 6.48 -1.51
C PHE A 168 16.19 7.59 -2.45
N GLY A 169 14.99 8.14 -2.26
CA GLY A 169 14.43 9.18 -3.13
C GLY A 169 15.28 10.45 -3.17
N LYS A 170 15.79 10.89 -2.01
CA LYS A 170 16.71 12.04 -1.95
C LYS A 170 18.11 11.65 -2.46
N GLY A 171 18.37 11.96 -3.73
CA GLY A 171 19.64 11.79 -4.42
C GLY A 171 19.57 10.85 -5.63
N ASN A 172 18.70 9.85 -5.61
CA ASN A 172 18.53 8.87 -6.69
C ASN A 172 17.13 8.90 -7.32
N SER A 173 16.40 10.00 -7.18
CA SER A 173 14.98 10.13 -7.60
C SER A 173 14.70 9.63 -9.03
N PRO A 174 15.44 10.05 -10.08
CA PRO A 174 15.14 9.61 -11.45
C PRO A 174 15.26 8.09 -11.64
N LEU A 175 16.24 7.48 -10.98
CA LEU A 175 16.45 6.04 -11.06
C LEU A 175 15.36 5.30 -10.27
N LEU A 176 15.02 5.79 -9.08
CA LEU A 176 13.98 5.19 -8.25
C LEU A 176 12.59 5.33 -8.88
N GLN A 177 12.28 6.45 -9.53
CA GLN A 177 11.08 6.63 -10.38
C GLN A 177 10.97 5.52 -11.43
N LYS A 178 12.07 5.23 -12.14
CA LYS A 178 12.12 4.13 -13.11
C LYS A 178 11.94 2.76 -12.45
N MET A 179 12.56 2.52 -11.30
CA MET A 179 12.42 1.26 -10.55
C MET A 179 10.97 1.01 -10.15
N ILE A 180 10.35 1.96 -9.44
CA ILE A 180 8.97 1.82 -8.95
C ILE A 180 7.99 1.79 -10.12
N GLY A 181 8.16 2.66 -11.11
CA GLY A 181 7.37 2.65 -12.34
C GLY A 181 7.42 1.30 -13.05
N ASN A 182 8.60 0.71 -13.23
CA ASN A 182 8.71 -0.61 -13.88
C ASN A 182 8.02 -1.71 -13.05
N ILE A 183 8.12 -1.69 -11.71
CA ILE A 183 7.43 -2.67 -10.85
C ILE A 183 5.90 -2.59 -11.05
N PHE A 184 5.31 -1.40 -10.98
CA PHE A 184 3.87 -1.22 -11.16
C PHE A 184 3.39 -1.48 -12.60
N ILE A 185 4.23 -1.19 -13.61
CA ILE A 185 3.90 -1.48 -15.02
C ILE A 185 3.90 -2.99 -15.27
N GLN A 186 4.93 -3.72 -14.83
CA GLN A 186 5.02 -5.16 -15.07
C GLN A 186 4.10 -5.99 -14.14
N GLN A 187 3.71 -5.42 -13.00
CA GLN A 187 2.79 -6.04 -12.06
C GLN A 187 1.76 -5.01 -11.56
N PRO A 188 0.62 -4.86 -12.28
CA PRO A 188 -0.43 -3.92 -11.88
C PRO A 188 -1.14 -4.26 -10.56
N SER A 189 -1.07 -5.51 -10.08
CA SER A 189 -1.73 -5.91 -8.81
C SER A 189 -1.23 -5.12 -7.60
N TYR A 190 -0.06 -4.49 -7.68
CA TYR A 190 0.40 -3.56 -6.65
C TYR A 190 -0.51 -2.34 -6.45
N TYR A 191 -1.29 -1.93 -7.46
CA TYR A 191 -2.32 -0.90 -7.26
C TYR A 191 -3.46 -1.40 -6.35
N ASN A 192 -3.81 -2.69 -6.43
CA ASN A 192 -4.79 -3.30 -5.53
C ASN A 192 -4.22 -3.41 -4.12
N ASP A 193 -2.96 -3.86 -3.97
CA ASP A 193 -2.29 -3.90 -2.66
C ASP A 193 -2.24 -2.48 -2.04
N LEU A 194 -2.00 -1.45 -2.84
CA LEU A 194 -2.02 -0.06 -2.38
C LEU A 194 -3.42 0.36 -1.94
N ASP A 195 -4.45 0.06 -2.73
CA ASP A 195 -5.86 0.33 -2.42
C ASP A 195 -6.28 -0.33 -1.10
N GLU A 196 -5.90 -1.59 -0.89
CA GLU A 196 -6.14 -2.32 0.37
C GLU A 196 -5.32 -1.75 1.55
N THR A 197 -4.19 -1.09 1.27
CA THR A 197 -3.34 -0.43 2.29
C THR A 197 -3.88 0.92 2.74
N MET A 198 -4.67 1.60 1.90
CA MET A 198 -5.18 2.94 2.19
C MET A 198 -5.97 3.07 3.50
N PRO A 199 -6.91 2.16 3.86
CA PRO A 199 -7.60 2.22 5.15
C PRO A 199 -6.65 2.22 6.34
N THR A 200 -5.56 1.45 6.26
CA THR A 200 -4.55 1.40 7.32
C THR A 200 -3.74 2.69 7.39
N ILE A 201 -3.44 3.33 6.25
CA ILE A 201 -2.82 4.66 6.21
C ILE A 201 -3.70 5.70 6.91
N LEU A 202 -4.99 5.69 6.61
CA LEU A 202 -5.96 6.62 7.20
C LEU A 202 -6.19 6.35 8.70
N GLN A 203 -6.14 5.09 9.11
CA GLN A 203 -6.25 4.70 10.52
C GLN A 203 -5.10 5.29 11.35
N VAL A 204 -3.91 5.49 10.78
CA VAL A 204 -2.79 6.12 11.50
C VAL A 204 -3.08 7.55 11.91
N PHE A 205 -3.61 8.37 11.00
CA PHE A 205 -4.03 9.73 11.34
C PHE A 205 -5.14 9.73 12.40
N SER A 206 -6.07 8.78 12.30
CA SER A 206 -7.13 8.58 13.30
C SER A 206 -6.56 8.20 14.68
N ASN A 207 -5.57 7.31 14.72
CA ASN A 207 -4.90 6.89 15.94
C ASN A 207 -4.14 8.07 16.59
N ILE A 208 -3.47 8.91 15.79
CA ILE A 208 -2.81 10.13 16.30
C ILE A 208 -3.84 11.05 16.97
N LEU A 209 -4.98 11.31 16.32
CA LEU A 209 -6.07 12.11 16.93
C LEU A 209 -6.59 11.48 18.23
N GLN A 210 -6.81 10.17 18.23
CA GLN A 210 -7.30 9.45 19.41
C GLN A 210 -6.29 9.43 20.55
N HIS A 211 -4.99 9.34 20.26
CA HIS A 211 -3.93 9.41 21.27
C HIS A 211 -3.78 10.81 21.87
N CYS A 212 -4.07 11.84 21.08
CA CYS A 212 -4.12 13.22 21.55
C CYS A 212 -5.44 13.58 22.27
N GLY A 213 -6.43 12.68 22.33
CA GLY A 213 -7.75 13.00 22.87
C GLY A 213 -8.54 14.01 22.02
N LEU A 214 -8.20 14.16 20.74
CA LEU A 214 -8.76 15.15 19.81
C LEU A 214 -9.85 14.57 18.90
N ARG A 215 -10.20 13.30 19.08
CA ARG A 215 -11.31 12.71 18.35
C ARG A 215 -12.60 13.25 18.96
N GLY A 216 -13.28 14.14 18.23
CA GLY A 216 -14.67 14.46 18.53
C GLY A 216 -15.49 13.20 18.36
N ASP A 217 -16.25 12.82 19.38
CA ASP A 217 -17.27 11.79 19.24
C ASP A 217 -18.27 12.28 18.19
N GLY A 218 -18.14 11.78 16.96
CA GLY A 218 -19.12 11.99 15.92
C GLY A 218 -20.39 11.28 16.34
N ALA A 219 -21.40 12.03 16.77
CA ALA A 219 -22.84 11.72 16.72
C ALA A 219 -23.23 10.22 16.67
N SER A 220 -22.74 9.41 17.61
CA SER A 220 -23.31 8.08 17.86
C SER A 220 -24.33 8.24 18.97
N ALA A 221 -25.61 8.13 18.63
CA ALA A 221 -26.72 8.09 19.57
C ALA A 221 -26.76 6.75 20.34
N THR A 222 -25.63 6.29 20.87
CA THR A 222 -25.56 5.13 21.75
C THR A 222 -24.80 5.49 23.03
N PRO A 223 -25.36 5.19 24.22
CA PRO A 223 -24.70 5.48 25.48
C PRO A 223 -23.44 4.59 25.62
N GLN A 224 -22.26 5.19 25.62
CA GLN A 224 -21.00 4.50 25.87
C GLN A 224 -20.79 4.20 27.36
N LYS A 225 -20.13 3.07 27.64
CA LYS A 225 -19.75 2.62 28.98
C LYS A 225 -18.79 3.62 29.64
N LEU A 226 -18.93 3.80 30.95
CA LEU A 226 -18.25 4.77 31.82
C LEU A 226 -16.71 4.58 31.94
N GLU A 227 -16.10 3.66 31.19
CA GLU A 227 -14.68 3.27 31.34
C GLU A 227 -13.71 4.05 30.43
N GLU A 228 -14.17 4.77 29.40
CA GLU A 228 -13.30 5.58 28.51
C GLU A 228 -13.07 7.03 29.02
N ARG A 229 -13.15 7.27 30.34
CA ARG A 229 -12.82 8.58 30.91
C ARG A 229 -11.31 8.72 31.15
N GLY A 230 -10.66 9.44 30.24
CA GLY A 230 -9.46 10.21 30.55
C GLY A 230 -8.24 9.94 29.66
N ARG A 231 -8.34 10.14 28.34
CA ARG A 231 -7.12 10.40 27.56
C ARG A 231 -6.74 11.86 27.74
N LEU A 232 -5.58 12.08 28.34
CA LEU A 232 -5.01 13.38 28.63
C LEU A 232 -4.75 14.15 27.32
N THR A 233 -5.03 15.45 27.32
CA THR A 233 -4.76 16.32 26.16
C THR A 233 -3.25 16.39 25.90
N PRO A 234 -2.77 16.82 24.72
CA PRO A 234 -1.34 16.94 24.45
C PRO A 234 -0.62 17.89 25.42
N SER A 235 -1.37 18.82 26.04
CA SER A 235 -0.87 19.72 27.08
C SER A 235 -0.56 19.01 28.41
N ASP A 236 -1.21 17.88 28.69
CA ASP A 236 -1.12 17.16 29.97
C ASP A 236 -0.22 15.90 29.90
N MET A 237 0.40 15.62 28.74
CA MET A 237 1.12 14.37 28.44
C MET A 237 2.61 14.57 28.08
N PRO A 238 3.57 14.29 28.99
CA PRO A 238 4.98 14.54 28.73
C PRO A 238 5.69 13.66 27.70
N LEU A 239 5.76 12.36 27.97
CA LEU A 239 6.46 11.38 27.15
C LEU A 239 5.69 11.02 25.85
N PRO A 240 4.35 10.93 25.85
CA PRO A 240 3.60 10.61 24.63
C PRO A 240 3.71 11.68 23.53
N LEU A 241 3.90 12.96 23.88
CA LEU A 241 4.00 14.04 22.90
C LEU A 241 5.22 13.85 21.97
N LYS A 242 6.37 13.42 22.52
CA LYS A 242 7.57 13.14 21.73
C LYS A 242 7.29 12.05 20.69
N ASP A 243 6.77 10.91 21.14
CA ASP A 243 6.52 9.77 20.25
C ASP A 243 5.45 10.07 19.20
N VAL A 244 4.39 10.81 19.56
CA VAL A 244 3.35 11.23 18.60
C VAL A 244 3.92 12.13 17.51
N VAL A 245 4.72 13.14 17.87
CA VAL A 245 5.30 14.07 16.88
C VAL A 245 6.35 13.35 16.02
N LEU A 246 7.15 12.45 16.59
CA LEU A 246 8.09 11.63 15.82
C LEU A 246 7.36 10.73 14.83
N TYR A 247 6.29 10.06 15.27
CA TYR A 247 5.49 9.19 14.42
C TYR A 247 4.79 9.96 13.31
N LEU A 248 4.18 11.11 13.63
CA LEU A 248 3.60 12.00 12.63
C LEU A 248 4.64 12.44 11.59
N CYS A 249 5.84 12.83 12.04
CA CYS A 249 6.92 13.25 11.16
C CYS A 249 7.36 12.14 10.20
N ASP A 250 7.52 10.92 10.69
CA ASP A 250 7.86 9.75 9.87
C ASP A 250 6.75 9.45 8.84
N THR A 251 5.47 9.47 9.27
CA THR A 251 4.30 9.29 8.41
C THR A 251 4.22 10.29 7.29
N CYS A 252 4.27 11.58 7.61
CA CYS A 252 4.20 12.61 6.59
C CYS A 252 5.39 12.55 5.62
N THR A 253 6.59 12.28 6.13
CA THR A 253 7.79 12.25 5.29
C THR A 253 7.80 11.04 4.36
N THR A 254 7.39 9.88 4.85
CA THR A 254 7.33 8.63 4.08
C THR A 254 6.27 8.69 2.99
N LEU A 255 5.05 9.15 3.33
CA LEU A 255 3.98 9.31 2.34
C LEU A 255 4.33 10.35 1.28
N TRP A 256 4.91 11.48 1.69
CA TRP A 256 5.39 12.50 0.76
C TRP A 256 6.46 11.93 -0.18
N ALA A 257 7.47 11.25 0.35
CA ALA A 257 8.55 10.70 -0.47
C ALA A 257 8.03 9.66 -1.47
N PHE A 258 7.03 8.86 -1.09
CA PHE A 258 6.40 7.92 -2.01
C PHE A 258 5.65 8.62 -3.15
N LEU A 259 4.83 9.63 -2.85
CA LEU A 259 4.07 10.36 -3.88
C LEU A 259 4.96 11.24 -4.77
N ASP A 260 6.06 11.77 -4.23
CA ASP A 260 7.08 12.51 -5.00
C ASP A 260 7.81 11.60 -6.01
N ILE A 261 8.11 10.36 -5.60
CA ILE A 261 8.75 9.36 -6.46
C ILE A 261 7.75 8.67 -7.40
N PHE A 262 6.50 8.50 -6.99
CA PHE A 262 5.52 7.76 -7.78
C PHE A 262 4.14 8.45 -7.76
N PRO A 263 4.00 9.59 -8.46
CA PRO A 263 2.76 10.37 -8.48
C PRO A 263 1.59 9.62 -9.14
N LEU A 264 1.84 8.56 -9.93
CA LEU A 264 0.79 7.71 -10.50
C LEU A 264 -0.05 6.98 -9.43
N ALA A 265 0.39 6.94 -8.17
CA ALA A 265 -0.41 6.44 -7.05
C ALA A 265 -1.49 7.42 -6.56
N CYS A 266 -1.44 8.71 -6.94
CA CYS A 266 -2.37 9.73 -6.46
C CYS A 266 -3.86 9.40 -6.68
N PRO A 267 -4.29 8.82 -7.82
CA PRO A 267 -5.68 8.42 -8.01
C PRO A 267 -6.15 7.37 -6.98
N THR A 268 -5.29 6.41 -6.63
CA THR A 268 -5.60 5.42 -5.58
C THR A 268 -5.77 6.08 -4.23
N PHE A 269 -4.98 7.10 -3.90
CA PHE A 269 -5.17 7.88 -2.66
C PHE A 269 -6.50 8.64 -2.69
N GLN A 270 -6.81 9.31 -3.81
CA GLN A 270 -7.99 10.14 -3.91
C GLN A 270 -9.29 9.34 -3.91
N LYS A 271 -9.29 8.08 -4.35
CA LYS A 271 -10.41 7.13 -4.20
C LYS A 271 -10.88 6.98 -2.74
N HIS A 272 -10.02 7.25 -1.76
CA HIS A 272 -10.33 7.18 -0.32
C HIS A 272 -10.55 8.56 0.34
N ASP A 273 -10.85 9.59 -0.45
CA ASP A 273 -11.05 10.98 -0.01
C ASP A 273 -9.84 11.56 0.75
N PHE A 274 -8.63 11.17 0.35
CA PHE A 274 -7.41 11.48 1.12
C PHE A 274 -7.19 12.99 1.30
N CYS A 275 -7.47 13.81 0.28
CA CYS A 275 -7.34 15.27 0.39
C CYS A 275 -8.20 15.85 1.53
N TYR A 276 -9.48 15.46 1.59
CA TYR A 276 -10.40 15.92 2.63
C TYR A 276 -9.97 15.44 4.01
N ARG A 277 -9.61 14.15 4.14
CA ARG A 277 -9.17 13.56 5.41
C ARG A 277 -7.89 14.22 5.94
N LEU A 278 -6.95 14.55 5.04
CA LEU A 278 -5.71 15.22 5.39
C LEU A 278 -5.96 16.65 5.88
N ALA A 279 -6.83 17.40 5.19
CA ALA A 279 -7.22 18.75 5.58
C ALA A 279 -7.93 18.75 6.95
N SER A 280 -8.88 17.84 7.14
CA SER A 280 -9.58 17.68 8.43
C SER A 280 -8.62 17.31 9.56
N PHE A 281 -7.69 16.37 9.32
CA PHE A 281 -6.65 16.04 10.30
C PHE A 281 -5.76 17.26 10.63
N TYR A 282 -5.38 18.04 9.62
CA TYR A 282 -4.52 19.21 9.79
C TYR A 282 -5.19 20.26 10.71
N GLU A 283 -6.45 20.61 10.45
CA GLU A 283 -7.22 21.57 11.24
C GLU A 283 -7.39 21.15 12.70
N ILE A 284 -7.52 19.85 12.97
CA ILE A 284 -7.74 19.32 14.33
C ILE A 284 -6.40 19.14 15.08
N ALA A 285 -5.42 18.45 14.48
CA ALA A 285 -4.23 18.00 15.18
C ALA A 285 -3.19 19.12 15.36
N ILE A 286 -2.98 19.94 14.34
CA ILE A 286 -1.83 20.84 14.27
C ILE A 286 -1.93 21.98 15.30
N PRO A 287 -3.07 22.70 15.46
CA PRO A 287 -3.19 23.76 16.45
C PRO A 287 -2.93 23.26 17.89
N GLU A 288 -3.44 22.07 18.21
CA GLU A 288 -3.31 21.45 19.53
C GLU A 288 -1.89 21.01 19.84
N LEU A 289 -1.22 20.37 18.88
CA LEU A 289 0.19 20.00 19.01
C LEU A 289 1.10 21.24 19.13
N GLU A 290 0.84 22.30 18.35
CA GLU A 290 1.57 23.55 18.48
C GLU A 290 1.38 24.21 19.84
N SER A 291 0.14 24.28 20.32
CA SER A 291 -0.23 24.85 21.62
C SER A 291 0.48 24.11 22.75
N ALA A 292 0.47 22.78 22.72
CA ALA A 292 1.15 21.95 23.71
C ALA A 292 2.66 22.17 23.73
N ILE A 293 3.32 22.21 22.56
CA ILE A 293 4.78 22.46 22.50
C ILE A 293 5.12 23.87 23.00
N LYS A 294 4.32 24.89 22.64
CA LYS A 294 4.53 26.29 23.09
C LYS A 294 4.39 26.43 24.59
N LYS A 295 3.31 25.88 25.18
CA LYS A 295 3.03 25.97 26.63
C LYS A 295 4.13 25.31 27.47
N ARG A 296 4.67 24.20 26.99
CA ARG A 296 5.63 23.37 27.73
C ARG A 296 7.09 23.76 27.50
N ARG A 297 7.36 24.76 26.65
CA ARG A 297 8.70 25.14 26.17
C ARG A 297 9.75 25.33 27.27
N LEU A 298 9.33 25.71 28.47
CA LEU A 298 10.20 25.93 29.63
C LEU A 298 10.63 24.65 30.36
N GLU A 299 10.02 23.49 30.09
CA GLU A 299 10.33 22.20 30.74
C GLU A 299 11.64 21.58 30.22
N ASP A 300 11.75 21.43 28.90
CA ASP A 300 12.97 20.95 28.22
C ASP A 300 13.12 21.70 26.89
N SER A 301 13.88 22.80 26.92
CA SER A 301 14.03 23.68 25.77
C SER A 301 14.71 23.01 24.57
N LYS A 302 15.55 21.98 24.77
CA LYS A 302 16.23 21.29 23.66
C LYS A 302 15.27 20.32 23.00
N LEU A 303 14.63 19.47 23.79
CA LEU A 303 13.66 18.50 23.29
C LEU A 303 12.50 19.20 22.58
N LEU A 304 11.88 20.20 23.21
CA LEU A 304 10.72 20.88 22.63
C LEU A 304 11.09 21.74 21.41
N GLY A 305 12.34 22.21 21.34
CA GLY A 305 12.89 22.82 20.12
C GLY A 305 12.95 21.83 18.95
N ASP A 306 13.46 20.62 19.18
CA ASP A 306 13.48 19.54 18.19
C ASP A 306 12.05 19.12 17.77
N LEU A 307 11.14 18.94 18.72
CA LEU A 307 9.73 18.62 18.44
C LEU A 307 9.04 19.72 17.61
N TRP A 308 9.33 20.99 17.88
CA TRP A 308 8.81 22.10 17.08
C TRP A 308 9.30 22.04 15.63
N GLN A 309 10.59 21.73 15.41
CA GLN A 309 11.14 21.59 14.06
C GLN A 309 10.50 20.41 13.31
N ARG A 310 10.32 19.27 13.99
CA ARG A 310 9.66 18.08 13.42
C ARG A 310 8.20 18.32 13.09
N LEU A 311 7.46 19.01 13.96
CA LEU A 311 6.08 19.39 13.68
C LEU A 311 6.00 20.35 12.50
N SER A 312 6.89 21.35 12.44
CA SER A 312 6.98 22.29 11.31
C SER A 312 7.29 21.57 10.00
N HIS A 313 8.20 20.58 10.03
CA HIS A 313 8.50 19.73 8.88
C HIS A 313 7.28 18.91 8.45
N SER A 314 6.58 18.29 9.40
CA SER A 314 5.37 17.50 9.16
C SER A 314 4.28 18.34 8.48
N LYS A 315 4.04 19.57 8.97
CA LYS A 315 3.11 20.52 8.35
C LYS A 315 3.45 20.78 6.88
N LYS A 316 4.72 21.08 6.60
CA LYS A 316 5.18 21.29 5.22
C LYS A 316 4.93 20.06 4.36
N LYS A 317 5.25 18.86 4.85
CA LYS A 317 5.06 17.61 4.11
C LYS A 317 3.59 17.29 3.85
N LEU A 318 2.70 17.57 4.80
CA LEU A 318 1.24 17.44 4.61
C LEU A 318 0.74 18.34 3.48
N LEU A 319 1.19 19.59 3.43
CA LEU A 319 0.82 20.53 2.37
C LEU A 319 1.39 20.12 1.00
N GLU A 320 2.64 19.65 0.97
CA GLU A 320 3.27 19.12 -0.26
C GLU A 320 2.52 17.87 -0.78
N ILE A 321 2.10 16.96 0.10
CA ILE A 321 1.26 15.81 -0.28
C ILE A 321 -0.05 16.28 -0.90
N LEU A 322 -0.76 17.22 -0.24
CA LEU A 322 -2.01 17.76 -0.75
C LEU A 322 -1.82 18.41 -2.12
N HIS A 323 -0.74 19.17 -2.30
CA HIS A 323 -0.39 19.80 -3.57
C HIS A 323 -0.12 18.76 -4.67
N ILE A 324 0.66 17.71 -4.39
CA ILE A 324 0.92 16.64 -5.36
C ILE A 324 -0.39 15.94 -5.76
N LEU A 325 -1.26 15.63 -4.80
CA LEU A 325 -2.55 15.01 -5.07
C LEU A 325 -3.41 15.90 -5.98
N LEU A 326 -3.63 17.16 -5.60
CA LEU A 326 -4.41 18.11 -6.40
C LEU A 326 -3.82 18.31 -7.79
N ASN A 327 -2.49 18.42 -7.89
CA ASN A 327 -1.83 18.57 -9.17
C ASN A 327 -2.07 17.34 -10.06
N GLN A 328 -1.94 16.14 -9.50
CA GLN A 328 -2.03 14.91 -10.29
C GLN A 328 -3.46 14.46 -10.60
N THR A 329 -4.40 14.68 -9.69
CA THR A 329 -5.79 14.19 -9.84
C THR A 329 -6.73 15.26 -10.40
N CYS A 330 -6.36 16.54 -10.33
CA CYS A 330 -7.20 17.64 -10.78
C CYS A 330 -6.50 18.49 -11.85
N LEU A 331 -5.34 19.09 -11.57
CA LEU A 331 -4.75 20.09 -12.47
C LEU A 331 -4.17 19.49 -13.76
N LEU A 332 -3.43 18.38 -13.70
CA LEU A 332 -2.86 17.74 -14.89
C LEU A 332 -3.92 17.17 -15.84
N PRO A 333 -4.97 16.46 -15.38
CA PRO A 333 -6.08 16.07 -16.25
C PRO A 333 -6.82 17.27 -16.85
N VAL A 334 -6.90 18.39 -16.13
CA VAL A 334 -7.47 19.64 -16.65
C VAL A 334 -6.56 20.26 -17.71
N LEU A 335 -5.23 20.16 -17.56
CA LEU A 335 -4.27 20.55 -18.59
C LEU A 335 -4.30 19.63 -19.83
N GLU A 336 -5.06 18.52 -19.81
CA GLU A 336 -5.47 17.86 -21.05
C GLU A 336 -6.54 18.75 -21.71
N ASN A 337 -6.11 19.50 -22.73
CA ASN A 337 -6.85 20.56 -23.43
C ASN A 337 -8.34 20.28 -23.68
N ARG A 338 -8.74 19.02 -23.83
CA ARG A 338 -10.14 18.64 -24.06
C ARG A 338 -11.06 18.95 -22.88
N PHE A 339 -10.71 18.57 -21.65
CA PHE A 339 -11.59 18.82 -20.50
C PHE A 339 -11.73 20.32 -20.26
N LEU A 340 -10.62 21.04 -20.25
CA LEU A 340 -10.63 22.46 -19.96
C LEU A 340 -11.34 23.26 -21.06
N ARG A 341 -11.23 22.84 -22.32
CA ARG A 341 -12.04 23.38 -23.42
C ARG A 341 -13.54 23.12 -23.24
N ASP A 342 -13.91 21.88 -22.94
CA ASP A 342 -15.31 21.48 -22.79
C ASP A 342 -15.93 22.12 -21.53
N TYR A 343 -15.12 22.32 -20.48
CA TYR A 343 -15.50 23.06 -19.27
C TYR A 343 -15.65 24.56 -19.55
N ASP A 344 -14.67 25.22 -20.18
CA ASP A 344 -14.75 26.64 -20.55
C ASP A 344 -15.91 26.93 -21.52
N ALA A 345 -16.28 25.96 -22.36
CA ALA A 345 -17.45 26.07 -23.22
C ALA A 345 -18.78 26.12 -22.46
N LEU A 346 -18.87 25.47 -21.29
CA LEU A 346 -20.09 25.42 -20.46
C LEU A 346 -20.06 26.46 -19.33
N PHE A 347 -18.90 26.72 -18.76
CA PHE A 347 -18.63 27.60 -17.64
C PHE A 347 -17.37 28.43 -17.96
N PRO A 348 -17.54 29.61 -18.60
CA PRO A 348 -16.41 30.42 -19.03
C PRO A 348 -15.51 30.80 -17.86
N VAL A 349 -14.28 30.28 -17.87
CA VAL A 349 -13.33 30.43 -16.75
C VAL A 349 -12.98 31.91 -16.53
N ALA A 350 -13.01 32.70 -17.61
CA ALA A 350 -12.79 34.15 -17.56
C ALA A 350 -13.83 34.89 -16.70
N ASP A 351 -15.09 34.44 -16.70
CA ASP A 351 -16.16 35.09 -15.94
C ASP A 351 -15.94 34.90 -14.44
N ASP A 352 -15.59 33.68 -14.01
CA ASP A 352 -15.31 33.36 -12.61
C ASP A 352 -14.02 34.03 -12.11
N VAL A 353 -12.98 34.10 -12.93
CA VAL A 353 -11.75 34.85 -12.62
C VAL A 353 -12.07 36.33 -12.39
N SER A 354 -12.90 36.93 -13.25
CA SER A 354 -13.30 38.33 -13.11
C SER A 354 -14.11 38.59 -11.83
N LEU A 355 -14.94 37.64 -11.40
CA LEU A 355 -15.68 37.70 -10.14
C LEU A 355 -14.75 37.67 -8.93
N LEU A 356 -13.70 36.84 -8.97
CA LEU A 356 -12.70 36.73 -7.90
C LEU A 356 -11.83 37.98 -7.79
N GLU A 357 -11.44 38.58 -8.92
CA GLU A 357 -10.71 39.86 -8.96
C GLU A 357 -11.57 41.02 -8.44
N GLN A 358 -12.87 41.03 -8.75
CA GLN A 358 -13.81 42.02 -8.20
C GLN A 358 -14.03 41.84 -6.69
N ALA A 359 -14.00 40.61 -6.19
CA ALA A 359 -14.22 40.31 -4.78
C ALA A 359 -12.97 40.57 -3.91
N SER A 360 -11.77 40.53 -4.50
CA SER A 360 -10.51 40.63 -3.76
C SER A 360 -9.54 41.62 -4.41
N SER A 361 -9.37 42.78 -3.77
CA SER A 361 -8.36 43.79 -4.16
C SER A 361 -6.90 43.30 -4.10
N ALA A 362 -6.64 42.11 -3.56
CA ALA A 362 -5.32 41.48 -3.49
C ALA A 362 -5.09 40.43 -4.59
N LEU A 363 -6.10 40.14 -5.42
CA LEU A 363 -5.96 39.34 -6.63
C LEU A 363 -5.82 40.32 -7.81
N ASP A 364 -4.65 40.33 -8.43
CA ASP A 364 -4.34 41.09 -9.63
C ASP A 364 -4.16 40.17 -10.83
N GLU A 365 -4.28 40.73 -12.03
CA GLU A 365 -4.20 40.02 -13.33
C GLU A 365 -2.94 39.15 -13.44
N THR A 366 -1.83 39.54 -12.81
CA THR A 366 -0.58 38.77 -12.84
C THR A 366 -0.69 37.40 -12.17
N ARG A 367 -1.65 37.23 -11.24
CA ARG A 367 -1.89 35.98 -10.50
C ARG A 367 -2.91 35.06 -11.17
N THR A 368 -3.63 35.55 -12.16
CA THR A 368 -4.72 34.82 -12.83
C THR A 368 -4.42 34.61 -14.32
N ALA A 369 -3.50 35.40 -14.91
CA ALA A 369 -3.12 35.35 -16.31
C ALA A 369 -2.69 33.95 -16.79
N TYR A 370 -1.95 33.19 -15.97
CA TYR A 370 -1.52 31.84 -16.37
C TYR A 370 -2.69 30.85 -16.51
N ILE A 371 -3.79 31.07 -15.77
CA ILE A 371 -5.00 30.25 -15.86
C ILE A 371 -5.72 30.54 -17.17
N LEU A 372 -5.87 31.82 -17.51
CA LEU A 372 -6.48 32.24 -18.78
C LEU A 372 -5.63 31.84 -19.99
N GLN A 373 -4.29 31.93 -19.87
CA GLN A 373 -3.38 31.47 -20.91
C GLN A 373 -3.44 29.95 -21.10
N ALA A 374 -3.59 29.18 -20.01
CA ALA A 374 -3.84 27.74 -20.11
C ALA A 374 -5.17 27.45 -20.82
N VAL A 375 -6.21 28.24 -20.56
CA VAL A 375 -7.50 28.16 -21.28
C VAL A 375 -7.35 28.47 -22.75
N GLU A 376 -6.64 29.53 -23.10
CA GLU A 376 -6.38 29.87 -24.50
C GLU A 376 -5.58 28.76 -25.21
N SER A 377 -4.52 28.25 -24.58
CA SER A 377 -3.74 27.13 -25.12
C SER A 377 -4.55 25.84 -25.30
N ALA A 378 -5.60 25.65 -24.52
CA ALA A 378 -6.51 24.51 -24.67
C ALA A 378 -7.48 24.65 -25.86
N TRP A 379 -7.74 25.89 -26.29
CA TRP A 379 -8.51 26.21 -27.50
C TRP A 379 -7.63 26.32 -28.76
N GLU A 380 -6.30 26.41 -28.64
CA GLU A 380 -5.40 26.48 -29.79
C GLU A 380 -5.58 25.24 -30.70
N GLY A 381 -5.90 25.48 -31.98
CA GLY A 381 -6.12 24.44 -32.99
C GLY A 381 -7.53 23.87 -33.08
N VAL A 382 -8.52 24.39 -32.32
CA VAL A 382 -9.93 23.95 -32.37
C VAL A 382 -10.90 25.14 -32.40
N ASP A 383 -11.91 25.10 -33.28
CA ASP A 383 -12.86 26.21 -33.46
C ASP A 383 -13.73 26.48 -32.22
N ARG A 384 -13.56 27.67 -31.65
CA ARG A 384 -14.38 28.17 -30.52
C ARG A 384 -15.75 28.62 -30.99
N LYS A 385 -16.75 27.73 -30.96
CA LYS A 385 -18.15 28.10 -31.17
C LYS A 385 -18.66 28.92 -29.96
N LYS A 386 -18.47 30.23 -30.02
CA LYS A 386 -18.96 31.19 -29.02
C LYS A 386 -20.49 31.10 -28.97
N ALA A 387 -21.07 30.74 -27.83
CA ALA A 387 -22.51 30.77 -27.62
C ALA A 387 -22.99 32.24 -27.69
N THR A 388 -23.59 32.63 -28.82
CA THR A 388 -24.27 33.92 -28.97
C THR A 388 -25.49 33.96 -28.04
N ARG A 389 -25.36 34.64 -26.90
CA ARG A 389 -26.54 35.08 -26.14
C ARG A 389 -27.14 36.31 -26.81
N ALA A 390 -28.30 36.12 -27.41
CA ALA A 390 -29.23 37.20 -27.71
C ALA A 390 -29.62 37.88 -26.38
N ARG A 391 -29.40 39.20 -26.29
CA ARG A 391 -30.09 40.06 -25.33
C ARG A 391 -30.64 41.25 -26.08
N ASP A 392 -31.95 41.22 -26.28
CA ASP A 392 -32.75 42.41 -26.51
C ASP A 392 -32.70 43.31 -25.28
N SER A 393 -32.28 44.56 -25.47
CA SER A 393 -32.91 45.72 -24.83
C SER A 393 -32.39 47.00 -25.49
N ALA A 394 -33.30 47.70 -26.16
CA ALA A 394 -33.10 49.06 -26.66
C ALA A 394 -32.94 50.06 -25.51
N THR A 395 -32.00 51.00 -25.60
CA THR A 395 -32.28 52.44 -25.75
C THR A 395 -31.00 53.29 -25.68
N ALA A 396 -30.92 54.23 -26.65
CA ALA A 396 -30.31 55.55 -26.65
C ALA A 396 -28.81 55.73 -26.33
N GLU A 397 -28.02 56.14 -27.33
CA GLU A 397 -27.64 57.56 -27.46
C GLU A 397 -27.04 57.90 -28.85
N ASN A 398 -27.05 59.21 -29.13
CA ASN A 398 -27.04 59.89 -30.43
C ASN A 398 -25.62 60.11 -31.01
N PRO A 399 -25.50 60.59 -32.27
CA PRO A 399 -24.32 60.51 -33.11
C PRO A 399 -23.41 61.75 -32.99
N ASN A 400 -22.10 61.54 -33.15
CA ASN A 400 -21.17 62.47 -33.80
C ASN A 400 -19.75 61.91 -33.78
N GLY A 401 -19.06 61.93 -34.93
CA GLY A 401 -17.61 61.74 -34.96
C GLY A 401 -17.04 61.08 -36.21
N VAL A 402 -17.20 61.75 -37.34
CA VAL A 402 -16.26 61.86 -38.48
C VAL A 402 -15.04 60.91 -38.50
N GLY A 403 -15.06 59.98 -39.46
CA GLY A 403 -14.05 59.78 -40.52
C GLY A 403 -12.57 59.58 -40.16
N ALA A 404 -12.03 58.44 -40.59
CA ALA A 404 -10.87 58.39 -41.49
C ALA A 404 -10.70 57.00 -42.09
N GLU A 405 -10.64 56.97 -43.42
CA GLU A 405 -10.33 55.85 -44.30
C GLU A 405 -8.89 55.36 -44.12
N ALA A 406 -8.66 54.08 -44.46
CA ALA A 406 -7.77 53.64 -45.56
C ALA A 406 -6.94 52.39 -45.20
N GLU A 407 -7.44 51.25 -45.69
CA GLU A 407 -6.86 50.48 -46.80
C GLU A 407 -5.42 49.91 -46.78
N VAL A 408 -5.33 48.71 -47.38
CA VAL A 408 -4.25 48.17 -48.25
C VAL A 408 -3.22 47.21 -47.61
N LEU A 409 -3.56 45.92 -47.77
CA LEU A 409 -2.91 44.91 -48.63
C LEU A 409 -1.46 44.42 -48.38
N SER A 410 -1.38 43.09 -48.41
CA SER A 410 -0.46 42.23 -49.19
C SER A 410 0.95 41.93 -48.65
N GLY A 411 1.28 40.62 -48.65
CA GLY A 411 2.59 40.03 -48.33
C GLY A 411 3.69 40.34 -49.35
N PRO A 412 4.87 39.68 -49.35
CA PRO A 412 4.97 38.24 -49.67
C PRO A 412 6.15 37.42 -49.05
N SER A 413 6.04 36.08 -49.20
CA SER A 413 7.03 35.02 -49.47
C SER A 413 8.48 35.02 -48.92
N SER A 414 8.92 33.88 -48.36
CA SER A 414 10.07 33.09 -48.87
C SER A 414 10.33 31.78 -48.07
N LEU A 415 10.31 30.64 -48.78
CA LEU A 415 11.05 29.39 -48.51
C LEU A 415 12.47 29.50 -49.17
N PRO A 416 13.50 28.63 -48.98
CA PRO A 416 13.43 27.16 -48.77
C PRO A 416 14.60 26.43 -48.02
N GLN A 417 14.44 25.09 -47.85
CA GLN A 417 15.45 23.97 -47.88
C GLN A 417 16.57 23.93 -46.80
N GLU A 418 17.06 22.80 -46.25
CA GLU A 418 17.13 21.41 -46.74
C GLU A 418 17.61 20.42 -45.64
N GLU A 419 17.47 19.12 -45.96
CA GLU A 419 18.18 17.90 -45.49
C GLU A 419 17.61 16.98 -44.38
N GLU A 420 17.17 15.81 -44.89
CA GLU A 420 16.79 14.54 -44.24
C GLU A 420 17.96 13.78 -43.59
N CYS A 421 17.65 12.86 -42.65
CA CYS A 421 17.96 11.43 -42.82
C CYS A 421 17.20 10.53 -41.82
N LEU A 422 16.81 9.35 -42.34
CA LEU A 422 15.83 8.36 -41.85
C LEU A 422 16.34 7.39 -40.77
N GLY A 423 15.39 6.74 -40.05
CA GLY A 423 15.65 5.58 -39.18
C GLY A 423 14.43 4.85 -38.59
N ALA A 424 13.65 4.18 -39.45
CA ALA A 424 12.70 3.06 -39.28
C ALA A 424 12.22 2.57 -37.88
N ALA A 425 10.89 2.60 -37.68
CA ALA A 425 10.06 1.44 -37.29
C ALA A 425 8.57 1.76 -37.59
N ALA A 426 7.99 1.09 -38.58
CA ALA A 426 6.58 1.22 -38.95
C ALA A 426 5.69 0.43 -37.97
N ALA A 427 4.78 1.13 -37.28
CA ALA A 427 3.60 0.53 -36.66
C ALA A 427 2.39 0.75 -37.59
N PRO A 428 1.45 -0.20 -37.72
CA PRO A 428 0.21 0.05 -38.46
C PRO A 428 -0.61 1.13 -37.72
N GLY A 429 -1.28 2.00 -38.48
CA GLY A 429 -2.15 3.05 -37.96
C GLY A 429 -3.32 2.54 -37.11
N PRO A 430 -4.07 3.45 -36.47
CA PRO A 430 -5.13 3.10 -35.53
C PRO A 430 -6.25 2.30 -36.23
N THR A 431 -6.52 1.08 -35.75
CA THR A 431 -7.64 0.27 -36.21
C THR A 431 -8.88 0.60 -35.39
N VAL A 432 -9.89 1.23 -36.00
CA VAL A 432 -11.19 1.51 -35.36
C VAL A 432 -11.98 0.20 -35.25
N CYS A 433 -12.50 -0.16 -34.08
CA CYS A 433 -13.24 -1.40 -33.87
C CYS A 433 -14.55 -1.22 -33.07
N GLY A 434 -15.50 -2.15 -33.26
CA GLY A 434 -16.74 -2.20 -32.50
C GLY A 434 -17.74 -1.10 -32.84
N VAL A 435 -18.35 -0.51 -31.82
CA VAL A 435 -19.47 0.45 -31.93
C VAL A 435 -19.11 1.71 -32.73
N GLU A 436 -17.85 2.14 -32.67
CA GLU A 436 -17.36 3.30 -33.45
C GLU A 436 -17.36 3.01 -34.95
N LEU A 437 -16.98 1.80 -35.36
CA LEU A 437 -17.00 1.38 -36.77
C LEU A 437 -18.43 1.30 -37.29
N ASP A 438 -19.36 0.79 -36.48
CA ASP A 438 -20.77 0.69 -36.83
C ASP A 438 -21.39 2.08 -37.02
N SER A 439 -21.04 3.04 -36.16
CA SER A 439 -21.48 4.44 -36.28
C SER A 439 -21.01 5.09 -37.59
N LEU A 440 -19.76 4.84 -37.99
CA LEU A 440 -19.19 5.39 -39.23
C LEU A 440 -19.85 4.77 -40.47
N ILE A 441 -20.12 3.45 -40.44
CA ILE A 441 -20.83 2.76 -41.52
C ILE A 441 -22.26 3.31 -41.65
N SER A 442 -22.97 3.47 -40.52
CA SER A 442 -24.32 4.06 -40.52
C SER A 442 -24.33 5.47 -41.09
N GLN A 443 -23.36 6.32 -40.76
CA GLN A 443 -23.30 7.69 -41.29
C GLN A 443 -23.19 7.75 -42.82
N VAL A 444 -22.43 6.83 -43.43
CA VAL A 444 -22.33 6.73 -44.89
C VAL A 444 -23.60 6.10 -45.49
N LYS A 445 -24.14 5.06 -44.85
CA LYS A 445 -25.33 4.33 -45.31
C LYS A 445 -26.62 5.15 -45.23
N ASP A 446 -26.75 6.05 -44.26
CA ASP A 446 -27.90 6.95 -44.13
C ASP A 446 -28.01 7.92 -45.30
N LEU A 447 -26.88 8.31 -45.91
CA LEU A 447 -26.83 9.20 -47.07
C LEU A 447 -26.86 8.43 -48.40
N LEU A 448 -26.33 7.20 -48.42
CA LEU A 448 -26.24 6.33 -49.61
C LEU A 448 -26.79 4.92 -49.28
N PRO A 449 -28.13 4.77 -49.21
CA PRO A 449 -28.77 3.53 -48.74
C PRO A 449 -28.59 2.33 -49.69
N ASP A 450 -28.24 2.59 -50.95
CA ASP A 450 -28.07 1.57 -51.99
C ASP A 450 -26.74 0.80 -51.88
N LEU A 451 -25.87 1.18 -50.94
CA LEU A 451 -24.54 0.58 -50.73
C LEU A 451 -24.55 -0.48 -49.62
N GLY A 452 -23.91 -1.62 -49.89
CA GLY A 452 -23.69 -2.69 -48.91
C GLY A 452 -22.70 -2.28 -47.82
N GLU A 453 -22.93 -2.72 -46.58
CA GLU A 453 -22.09 -2.36 -45.43
C GLU A 453 -20.65 -2.86 -45.54
N GLY A 454 -20.43 -3.98 -46.24
CA GLY A 454 -19.10 -4.51 -46.52
C GLY A 454 -18.31 -3.66 -47.51
N PHE A 455 -19.01 -3.06 -48.49
CA PHE A 455 -18.40 -2.10 -49.43
C PHE A 455 -18.03 -0.79 -48.72
N ILE A 456 -18.91 -0.28 -47.84
CA ILE A 456 -18.65 0.92 -47.04
C ILE A 456 -17.45 0.72 -46.12
N LEU A 457 -17.35 -0.44 -45.45
CA LEU A 457 -16.22 -0.77 -44.59
C LEU A 457 -14.89 -0.77 -45.36
N ALA A 458 -14.83 -1.39 -46.54
CA ALA A 458 -13.62 -1.39 -47.37
C ALA A 458 -13.22 0.02 -47.82
N CYS A 459 -14.19 0.90 -48.08
CA CYS A 459 -13.92 2.30 -48.38
C CYS A 459 -13.40 3.05 -47.15
N LEU A 460 -14.00 2.86 -45.97
CA LEU A 460 -13.54 3.46 -44.73
C LEU A 460 -12.11 3.02 -44.38
N GLU A 461 -11.78 1.74 -44.53
CA GLU A 461 -10.40 1.25 -44.31
C GLU A 461 -9.39 1.92 -45.24
N HIS A 462 -9.75 2.16 -46.50
CA HIS A 462 -8.85 2.79 -47.48
C HIS A 462 -8.69 4.30 -47.27
N TYR A 463 -9.75 5.00 -46.84
CA TYR A 463 -9.74 6.45 -46.62
C TYR A 463 -9.57 6.82 -45.13
N SER A 464 -8.80 6.02 -44.38
CA SER A 464 -8.42 6.30 -42.98
C SER A 464 -9.60 6.54 -42.03
N TYR A 465 -10.70 5.82 -42.23
CA TYR A 465 -11.95 5.89 -41.45
C TYR A 465 -12.65 7.26 -41.44
N ASP A 466 -12.42 8.09 -42.46
CA ASP A 466 -13.12 9.37 -42.64
C ASP A 466 -14.38 9.23 -43.51
N PRO A 467 -15.60 9.37 -42.93
CA PRO A 467 -16.84 9.18 -43.66
C PRO A 467 -17.09 10.28 -44.70
N GLU A 468 -16.64 11.52 -44.46
CA GLU A 468 -16.86 12.63 -45.39
C GLU A 468 -16.06 12.45 -46.67
N GLN A 469 -14.81 12.00 -46.55
CA GLN A 469 -13.97 11.65 -47.69
C GLN A 469 -14.52 10.46 -48.48
N VAL A 470 -15.06 9.45 -47.80
CA VAL A 470 -15.71 8.31 -48.46
C VAL A 470 -16.93 8.78 -49.26
N ILE A 471 -17.80 9.58 -48.65
CA ILE A 471 -19.00 10.10 -49.31
C ILE A 471 -18.62 10.96 -50.52
N ASN A 472 -17.67 11.89 -50.37
CA ASN A 472 -17.28 12.78 -51.43
C ASN A 472 -16.65 12.04 -52.62
N ASN A 473 -15.77 11.07 -52.37
CA ASN A 473 -15.13 10.29 -53.43
C ASN A 473 -16.11 9.34 -54.14
N ILE A 474 -17.15 8.84 -53.45
CA ILE A 474 -18.23 8.05 -54.07
C ILE A 474 -19.08 8.94 -54.99
N LEU A 475 -19.49 10.12 -54.52
CA LEU A 475 -20.32 11.06 -55.28
C LEU A 475 -19.59 11.65 -56.50
N GLU A 476 -18.31 11.99 -56.36
CA GLU A 476 -17.50 12.54 -57.45
C GLU A 476 -17.01 11.46 -58.44
N GLY A 477 -17.27 10.18 -58.18
CA GLY A 477 -16.81 9.06 -59.02
C GLY A 477 -15.28 8.87 -59.03
N ARG A 478 -14.59 9.36 -57.98
CA ARG A 478 -13.13 9.33 -57.83
C ARG A 478 -12.66 8.23 -56.88
N LEU A 479 -13.30 7.06 -56.94
CA LEU A 479 -12.89 5.91 -56.14
C LEU A 479 -11.57 5.32 -56.65
N ALA A 480 -10.69 4.92 -55.72
CA ALA A 480 -9.49 4.17 -56.05
C ALA A 480 -9.82 2.94 -56.93
N PRO A 481 -8.98 2.58 -57.91
CA PRO A 481 -9.30 1.52 -58.89
C PRO A 481 -9.59 0.17 -58.22
N THR A 482 -8.94 -0.13 -57.10
CA THR A 482 -9.16 -1.34 -56.29
C THR A 482 -10.55 -1.39 -55.64
N LEU A 483 -11.10 -0.23 -55.26
CA LEU A 483 -12.44 -0.11 -54.68
C LEU A 483 -13.53 -0.04 -55.75
N SER A 484 -13.21 0.54 -56.92
CA SER A 484 -14.16 0.65 -58.03
C SER A 484 -14.57 -0.71 -58.63
N GLN A 485 -13.74 -1.75 -58.42
CA GLN A 485 -13.97 -3.13 -58.87
C GLN A 485 -14.72 -4.00 -57.84
N LEU A 486 -14.89 -3.52 -56.59
CA LEU A 486 -15.65 -4.24 -55.56
C LEU A 486 -17.15 -4.13 -55.83
N ASP A 487 -17.89 -5.18 -55.46
CA ASP A 487 -19.34 -5.19 -55.55
C ASP A 487 -19.94 -4.14 -54.60
N ARG A 488 -20.76 -3.23 -55.14
CA ARG A 488 -21.42 -2.17 -54.38
C ARG A 488 -22.48 -2.70 -53.43
N GLY A 489 -23.01 -3.91 -53.67
CA GLY A 489 -23.97 -4.59 -52.80
C GLY A 489 -23.32 -5.53 -51.77
N LEU A 490 -22.00 -5.45 -51.56
CA LEU A 490 -21.31 -6.39 -50.67
C LEU A 490 -21.76 -6.23 -49.21
N ASP A 491 -22.39 -7.27 -48.67
CA ASP A 491 -22.79 -7.33 -47.27
C ASP A 491 -21.59 -7.60 -46.34
N ARG A 492 -21.68 -7.05 -45.12
CA ARG A 492 -20.67 -7.24 -44.09
C ARG A 492 -20.65 -8.69 -43.60
N GLN A 493 -19.48 -9.32 -43.65
CA GLN A 493 -19.30 -10.62 -42.99
C GLN A 493 -19.20 -10.41 -41.47
N VAL A 494 -20.29 -10.70 -40.75
CA VAL A 494 -20.30 -10.74 -39.29
C VAL A 494 -19.41 -11.90 -38.84
N LYS A 495 -18.21 -11.60 -38.35
CA LYS A 495 -17.46 -12.56 -37.53
C LYS A 495 -18.22 -12.67 -36.20
N PRO A 496 -18.65 -13.87 -35.76
CA PRO A 496 -19.29 -14.00 -34.46
C PRO A 496 -18.27 -13.61 -33.39
N ASP A 497 -18.63 -12.61 -32.57
CA ASP A 497 -17.84 -12.19 -31.42
C ASP A 497 -17.52 -13.41 -30.54
N PRO A 498 -16.24 -13.62 -30.17
CA PRO A 498 -15.90 -14.64 -29.20
C PRO A 498 -16.15 -14.10 -27.79
N THR A 499 -17.41 -13.92 -27.42
CA THR A 499 -17.81 -13.81 -26.01
C THR A 499 -19.22 -14.32 -25.80
N PRO A 500 -19.38 -15.43 -25.07
CA PRO A 500 -20.48 -15.55 -24.14
C PRO A 500 -19.87 -15.64 -22.75
N LEU A 501 -19.64 -14.50 -22.11
CA LEU A 501 -19.36 -14.40 -20.66
C LEU A 501 -20.49 -15.01 -19.79
N LEU A 502 -21.60 -15.43 -20.44
CA LEU A 502 -22.73 -16.13 -19.85
C LEU A 502 -22.53 -17.66 -19.82
N THR A 503 -21.74 -18.26 -20.72
CA THR A 503 -21.53 -19.72 -20.74
C THR A 503 -20.48 -20.18 -19.72
N SER A 504 -19.61 -19.27 -19.26
CA SER A 504 -18.56 -19.55 -18.27
C SER A 504 -19.00 -19.33 -16.82
N ARG A 505 -20.22 -18.84 -16.57
CA ARG A 505 -20.74 -18.67 -15.21
C ARG A 505 -21.35 -19.98 -14.73
N HIS A 506 -20.82 -20.53 -13.64
CA HIS A 506 -21.44 -21.62 -12.89
C HIS A 506 -22.00 -21.07 -11.58
N ASN A 507 -23.32 -21.18 -11.39
CA ASN A 507 -24.00 -20.85 -10.14
C ASN A 507 -24.81 -22.06 -9.65
N VAL A 508 -25.20 -22.06 -8.37
CA VAL A 508 -25.94 -23.17 -7.73
C VAL A 508 -27.30 -23.44 -8.38
N PHE A 509 -27.85 -22.44 -9.08
CA PHE A 509 -29.16 -22.48 -9.73
C PHE A 509 -29.07 -22.72 -11.25
N GLN A 510 -27.91 -23.16 -11.75
CA GLN A 510 -27.73 -23.38 -13.18
C GLN A 510 -28.52 -24.60 -13.66
N ASN A 511 -29.28 -24.43 -14.73
CA ASN A 511 -30.22 -25.41 -15.28
C ASN A 511 -31.37 -25.79 -14.33
N ASP A 512 -31.64 -24.99 -13.30
CA ASP A 512 -32.85 -25.19 -12.50
C ASP A 512 -34.11 -24.69 -13.25
N GLU A 513 -35.28 -24.95 -12.69
CA GLU A 513 -36.57 -24.61 -13.30
C GLU A 513 -36.80 -23.08 -13.39
N PHE A 514 -35.92 -22.29 -12.77
CA PHE A 514 -35.93 -20.83 -12.69
C PHE A 514 -34.71 -20.16 -13.33
N ASP A 515 -33.89 -20.91 -14.07
CA ASP A 515 -32.69 -20.40 -14.74
C ASP A 515 -33.03 -19.57 -15.99
N VAL A 516 -33.26 -18.27 -15.77
CA VAL A 516 -33.61 -17.29 -16.80
C VAL A 516 -32.44 -16.96 -17.74
N PHE A 517 -31.22 -17.37 -17.42
CA PHE A 517 -30.04 -17.06 -18.24
C PHE A 517 -29.78 -18.13 -19.31
N SER A 518 -30.18 -19.37 -19.07
CA SER A 518 -30.08 -20.46 -20.04
C SER A 518 -31.40 -20.74 -20.78
N ARG A 519 -32.54 -20.29 -20.24
CA ARG A 519 -33.88 -20.49 -20.82
C ARG A 519 -34.68 -19.19 -20.84
N ASP A 520 -35.29 -18.90 -21.98
CA ASP A 520 -36.18 -17.75 -22.17
C ASP A 520 -37.61 -17.97 -21.63
N SER A 521 -37.88 -19.11 -20.98
CA SER A 521 -39.18 -19.45 -20.41
C SER A 521 -39.05 -20.01 -18.99
N VAL A 522 -39.87 -19.50 -18.08
CA VAL A 522 -39.92 -19.87 -16.66
C VAL A 522 -41.33 -20.34 -16.33
N ASP A 523 -41.48 -21.41 -15.54
CA ASP A 523 -42.80 -21.85 -15.10
C ASP A 523 -43.38 -20.92 -14.03
N LEU A 524 -44.31 -20.07 -14.46
CA LEU A 524 -44.97 -19.08 -13.61
C LEU A 524 -45.95 -19.70 -12.59
N SER A 525 -46.26 -21.00 -12.68
CA SER A 525 -47.19 -21.69 -11.77
C SER A 525 -46.70 -21.70 -10.31
N ARG A 526 -45.37 -21.62 -10.10
CA ARG A 526 -44.74 -21.56 -8.78
C ARG A 526 -44.41 -20.14 -8.32
N VAL A 527 -44.50 -19.16 -9.22
CA VAL A 527 -44.23 -17.74 -8.92
C VAL A 527 -45.45 -17.11 -8.27
N HIS A 528 -45.35 -16.78 -6.99
CA HIS A 528 -46.40 -16.09 -6.25
C HIS A 528 -46.01 -14.64 -5.97
N LYS A 529 -46.87 -13.69 -6.35
CA LYS A 529 -46.68 -12.28 -6.02
C LYS A 529 -47.34 -11.97 -4.68
N GLY A 530 -46.55 -11.89 -3.62
CA GLY A 530 -46.99 -11.57 -2.25
C GLY A 530 -46.75 -12.72 -1.23
N ARG A 531 -47.13 -12.52 0.04
CA ARG A 531 -47.08 -13.59 1.05
C ARG A 531 -48.10 -14.68 0.68
N ARG A 532 -47.62 -15.90 0.48
CA ARG A 532 -48.46 -17.10 0.28
C ARG A 532 -49.43 -17.20 1.47
N LYS A 533 -50.74 -17.37 1.22
CA LYS A 533 -51.72 -17.62 2.30
C LYS A 533 -51.25 -18.87 3.05
N GLU A 534 -50.87 -18.70 4.31
CA GLU A 534 -50.33 -19.77 5.15
C GLU A 534 -51.32 -20.92 5.27
N GLU A 535 -50.88 -22.11 4.87
CA GLU A 535 -51.38 -23.34 5.49
C GLU A 535 -50.82 -23.38 6.91
N SER A 536 -51.69 -23.67 7.88
CA SER A 536 -51.36 -23.75 9.31
C SER A 536 -50.06 -24.54 9.55
N ALA A 537 -49.20 -24.08 10.47
CA ALA A 537 -47.95 -24.75 10.86
C ALA A 537 -48.13 -26.24 11.24
N ARG A 538 -49.34 -26.66 11.62
CA ARG A 538 -49.69 -28.08 11.84
C ARG A 538 -49.80 -28.91 10.56
N SER A 539 -50.16 -28.30 9.43
CA SER A 539 -50.25 -28.97 8.12
C SER A 539 -48.86 -29.28 7.55
N LEU A 540 -47.92 -28.35 7.69
CA LEU A 540 -46.52 -28.52 7.25
C LEU A 540 -45.76 -29.58 8.07
N LEU A 541 -46.05 -29.70 9.38
CA LEU A 541 -45.42 -30.70 10.24
C LEU A 541 -45.97 -32.14 10.04
N ASN A 542 -47.10 -32.29 9.37
CA ASN A 542 -47.71 -33.60 9.10
C ASN A 542 -47.28 -34.22 7.76
N ASP A 543 -46.55 -33.50 6.92
CA ASP A 543 -46.10 -34.01 5.63
C ASP A 543 -44.83 -34.87 5.80
N LYS A 544 -45.02 -36.13 6.21
CA LYS A 544 -43.94 -37.10 6.48
C LYS A 544 -43.47 -37.87 5.24
N ARG A 545 -43.53 -37.26 4.06
CA ARG A 545 -43.14 -37.94 2.80
C ARG A 545 -41.63 -38.18 2.68
N GLU A 546 -40.80 -37.45 3.41
CA GLU A 546 -39.32 -37.58 3.36
C GLU A 546 -38.72 -38.53 4.41
N VAL A 547 -39.51 -39.16 5.29
CA VAL A 547 -38.98 -39.99 6.40
C VAL A 547 -38.81 -41.47 6.03
N LEU A 548 -38.99 -41.85 4.75
CA LEU A 548 -39.01 -43.27 4.34
C LEU A 548 -37.75 -43.78 3.63
N LEU A 549 -36.61 -43.08 3.70
CA LEU A 549 -35.38 -43.48 3.02
C LEU A 549 -34.13 -43.44 3.91
N GLN A 550 -34.08 -44.22 5.00
CA GLN A 550 -32.81 -44.77 5.53
C GLN A 550 -33.05 -46.16 6.19
N PRO A 551 -32.30 -47.21 5.81
CA PRO A 551 -32.42 -48.53 6.42
C PRO A 551 -31.47 -48.72 7.61
N GLY A 552 -32.07 -49.06 8.76
CA GLY A 552 -31.66 -50.14 9.67
C GLY A 552 -30.29 -50.10 10.36
N GLU A 553 -30.31 -49.94 11.68
CA GLU A 553 -29.64 -50.85 12.63
C GLU A 553 -30.19 -50.61 14.05
N GLY A 554 -30.42 -51.69 14.80
CA GLY A 554 -31.28 -51.67 15.98
C GLY A 554 -30.60 -51.98 17.32
N SER A 555 -31.48 -51.94 18.33
CA SER A 555 -31.40 -52.59 19.65
C SER A 555 -30.81 -51.80 20.82
N PRO A 556 -31.17 -52.15 22.08
CA PRO A 556 -31.95 -51.28 22.96
C PRO A 556 -31.21 -51.05 24.29
N TYR A 557 -31.69 -50.16 25.16
CA TYR A 557 -31.88 -50.45 26.59
C TYR A 557 -32.57 -49.24 27.23
N ARG A 558 -33.66 -49.55 27.89
CA ARG A 558 -34.55 -48.71 28.68
C ARG A 558 -34.22 -48.95 30.15
N GLY A 559 -34.15 -47.91 30.95
CA GLY A 559 -34.03 -48.03 32.41
C GLY A 559 -33.84 -46.68 33.07
N ASP A 560 -34.95 -46.11 33.50
CA ASP A 560 -35.06 -45.01 34.46
C ASP A 560 -34.16 -45.23 35.69
N ASP A 561 -33.62 -44.17 36.28
CA ASP A 561 -34.15 -43.67 37.56
C ASP A 561 -33.45 -42.37 37.99
N TYR A 562 -34.28 -41.53 38.61
CA TYR A 562 -34.12 -40.13 39.00
C TYR A 562 -33.16 -39.98 40.18
N GLU A 563 -32.43 -38.87 40.28
CA GLU A 563 -32.36 -38.09 41.52
C GLU A 563 -31.82 -36.67 41.26
N ASP A 564 -32.49 -35.78 41.95
CA ASP A 564 -32.64 -34.34 41.95
C ASP A 564 -31.53 -33.61 42.72
N GLU A 565 -30.81 -32.70 42.06
CA GLU A 565 -30.33 -31.52 42.77
C GLU A 565 -30.35 -30.29 41.85
N TYR A 566 -31.15 -29.32 42.26
CA TYR A 566 -31.31 -28.00 41.67
C TYR A 566 -30.00 -27.20 41.82
N ASP A 567 -29.36 -26.85 40.70
CA ASP A 567 -28.51 -25.65 40.63
C ASP A 567 -28.77 -24.91 39.30
N ASP A 568 -29.81 -24.08 39.34
CA ASP A 568 -30.18 -23.06 38.37
C ASP A 568 -29.34 -21.77 38.54
N THR A 569 -28.01 -21.93 38.65
CA THR A 569 -27.09 -20.79 38.76
C THR A 569 -25.88 -20.83 37.82
N TYR A 570 -26.03 -21.22 36.56
CA TYR A 570 -25.12 -20.74 35.49
C TYR A 570 -25.83 -20.76 34.13
N ASP A 571 -26.86 -19.92 33.99
CA ASP A 571 -27.29 -19.46 32.68
C ASP A 571 -26.22 -18.47 32.17
N GLY A 572 -25.30 -18.96 31.34
CA GLY A 572 -24.19 -18.16 30.81
C GLY A 572 -23.01 -18.97 30.29
N ASN A 573 -23.27 -20.04 29.52
CA ASN A 573 -22.24 -20.73 28.77
C ASN A 573 -21.54 -19.79 27.78
N GLN A 574 -20.20 -19.75 27.82
CA GLN A 574 -19.41 -20.10 26.64
C GLN A 574 -18.02 -20.62 27.01
N VAL A 575 -18.02 -21.88 27.44
CA VAL A 575 -16.87 -22.78 27.33
C VAL A 575 -17.08 -23.65 26.09
N GLY A 576 -16.06 -23.72 25.23
CA GLY A 576 -15.90 -24.76 24.21
C GLY A 576 -16.27 -24.37 22.78
N ALA A 577 -15.30 -23.78 22.07
CA ALA A 577 -15.14 -23.97 20.62
C ALA A 577 -13.65 -23.81 20.27
N ASN A 578 -12.83 -24.72 20.82
CA ASN A 578 -11.58 -25.13 20.21
C ASN A 578 -11.90 -26.38 19.39
N ASP A 579 -12.31 -26.16 18.15
CA ASP A 579 -12.30 -27.06 16.99
C ASP A 579 -12.31 -26.06 15.81
N ALA A 580 -11.18 -25.54 15.31
CA ALA A 580 -10.07 -26.21 14.64
C ALA A 580 -10.51 -27.08 13.46
N ASP A 581 -11.37 -26.53 12.59
CA ASP A 581 -11.40 -26.90 11.17
C ASP A 581 -11.22 -25.64 10.31
N SER A 582 -9.97 -25.44 9.90
CA SER A 582 -9.47 -24.83 8.66
C SER A 582 -10.37 -23.83 7.92
N ASP A 583 -10.19 -22.54 8.24
CA ASP A 583 -10.52 -21.42 7.33
C ASP A 583 -9.36 -21.10 6.35
N ASP A 584 -8.39 -22.03 6.23
CA ASP A 584 -7.14 -21.89 5.46
C ASP A 584 -7.31 -22.09 3.93
N GLU A 585 -8.53 -22.22 3.39
CA GLU A 585 -8.72 -22.46 1.95
C GLU A 585 -9.43 -21.32 1.16
N LEU A 586 -9.76 -20.17 1.78
CA LEU A 586 -10.44 -19.07 1.07
C LEU A 586 -9.81 -17.66 1.16
N ILE A 587 -8.57 -17.54 1.65
CA ILE A 587 -7.77 -16.32 1.47
C ILE A 587 -6.40 -16.67 0.88
N SER A 588 -6.41 -17.04 -0.39
CA SER A 588 -5.24 -17.00 -1.29
C SER A 588 -4.79 -15.56 -1.62
N ARG A 589 -5.10 -14.58 -0.77
CA ARG A 589 -4.57 -13.22 -0.84
C ARG A 589 -3.35 -13.13 0.06
N ARG A 590 -2.29 -12.63 -0.54
CA ARG A 590 -1.09 -12.12 0.12
C ARG A 590 -1.41 -11.55 1.52
N PRO A 591 -0.72 -11.96 2.60
CA PRO A 591 -0.94 -11.38 3.91
C PRO A 591 -0.70 -9.88 3.86
N PHE A 592 -1.70 -9.11 4.31
CA PHE A 592 -1.66 -7.67 4.37
C PHE A 592 -0.43 -7.21 5.17
N THR A 593 0.57 -6.67 4.48
CA THR A 593 1.80 -6.22 5.14
C THR A 593 1.63 -4.73 5.46
N ILE A 594 1.40 -4.43 6.74
CA ILE A 594 1.27 -3.04 7.22
C ILE A 594 2.62 -2.31 7.00
N PRO A 595 2.65 -1.17 6.28
CA PRO A 595 3.84 -0.34 6.15
C PRO A 595 4.46 0.00 7.49
N GLN A 596 5.79 0.06 7.59
CA GLN A 596 6.46 0.30 8.87
C GLN A 596 5.96 1.57 9.56
N VAL A 597 5.76 2.61 8.76
CA VAL A 597 5.25 3.90 9.20
C VAL A 597 3.81 3.83 9.74
N LEU A 598 3.12 2.72 9.50
CA LEU A 598 1.76 2.46 9.95
C LEU A 598 1.64 1.34 10.98
N ARG A 599 2.74 0.60 11.21
CA ARG A 599 2.80 -0.36 12.30
C ARG A 599 2.90 0.45 13.58
N THR A 600 1.91 0.30 14.47
CA THR A 600 2.14 0.59 15.89
C THR A 600 3.45 -0.09 16.24
N ARG A 601 4.45 0.67 16.73
CA ARG A 601 5.69 0.06 17.21
C ARG A 601 5.25 -1.09 18.10
N PRO A 602 5.62 -2.36 17.79
CA PRO A 602 5.21 -3.48 18.63
C PRO A 602 5.62 -3.11 20.03
N ASP A 603 4.63 -3.09 20.90
CA ASP A 603 4.72 -2.63 22.25
C ASP A 603 6.08 -3.01 22.86
N HIS A 604 6.96 -2.02 22.98
CA HIS A 604 7.80 -1.95 24.18
C HIS A 604 6.93 -1.72 25.44
N PHE A 605 5.62 -1.64 25.26
CA PHE A 605 4.60 -1.38 26.26
C PHE A 605 4.16 -2.61 27.04
N VAL A 606 4.47 -3.83 26.56
CA VAL A 606 4.54 -5.04 27.38
C VAL A 606 5.78 -5.81 26.95
N GLN A 607 6.84 -5.69 27.75
CA GLN A 607 8.05 -6.48 27.59
C GLN A 607 7.68 -7.98 27.58
N ASP A 608 8.03 -8.71 26.53
CA ASP A 608 7.82 -10.16 26.43
C ASP A 608 8.25 -10.85 27.73
N PRO A 609 7.38 -11.60 28.42
CA PRO A 609 7.71 -12.31 29.66
C PRO A 609 8.92 -13.23 29.52
N ALA A 610 9.23 -13.69 28.31
CA ALA A 610 10.44 -14.45 28.00
C ALA A 610 11.69 -13.56 28.03
N VAL A 611 11.66 -12.37 27.43
CA VAL A 611 12.75 -11.38 27.46
C VAL A 611 12.96 -10.81 28.88
N LEU A 612 11.89 -10.67 29.66
CA LEU A 612 11.97 -10.34 31.09
C LEU A 612 12.63 -11.45 31.91
N ARG A 613 12.28 -12.72 31.63
CA ARG A 613 12.94 -13.89 32.25
C ARG A 613 14.40 -13.96 31.85
N GLU A 614 14.72 -13.76 30.58
CA GLU A 614 16.08 -13.75 30.07
C GLU A 614 16.91 -12.61 30.66
N LYS A 615 16.39 -11.38 30.73
CA LYS A 615 17.05 -10.26 31.43
C LYS A 615 17.20 -10.52 32.92
N ALA A 616 16.22 -11.16 33.56
CA ALA A 616 16.32 -11.53 34.97
C ALA A 616 17.36 -12.63 35.21
N GLU A 617 17.46 -13.62 34.32
CA GLU A 617 18.47 -14.66 34.34
C GLU A 617 19.86 -14.09 34.02
N ALA A 618 19.99 -13.23 33.02
CA ALA A 618 21.23 -12.53 32.69
C ALA A 618 21.70 -11.63 33.86
N ARG A 619 20.78 -10.93 34.53
CA ARG A 619 21.09 -10.18 35.76
C ARG A 619 21.49 -11.10 36.91
N ARG A 620 20.84 -12.26 37.05
CA ARG A 620 21.20 -13.28 38.06
C ARG A 620 22.58 -13.88 37.76
N VAL A 621 22.88 -14.19 36.50
CA VAL A 621 24.18 -14.73 36.04
C VAL A 621 25.27 -13.67 36.19
N ALA A 622 25.03 -12.41 35.82
CA ALA A 622 25.96 -11.32 36.02
C ALA A 622 26.19 -10.99 37.51
N PHE A 623 25.15 -11.12 38.35
CA PHE A 623 25.27 -11.01 39.80
C PHE A 623 26.09 -12.16 40.40
N LEU A 624 25.89 -13.39 39.92
CA LEU A 624 26.68 -14.55 40.32
C LEU A 624 28.15 -14.43 39.84
N ALA A 625 28.38 -13.92 38.64
CA ALA A 625 29.71 -13.63 38.11
C ALA A 625 30.42 -12.51 38.89
N ARG A 626 29.71 -11.43 39.25
CA ARG A 626 30.24 -10.35 40.10
C ARG A 626 30.53 -10.77 41.52
N LYS A 627 29.82 -11.77 42.05
CA LYS A 627 30.03 -12.21 43.43
C LYS A 627 31.29 -13.06 43.60
N GLY A 628 31.91 -13.47 42.49
CA GLY A 628 33.03 -14.41 42.49
C GLY A 628 32.62 -15.77 43.07
N TYR A 629 33.33 -16.82 42.68
CA TYR A 629 33.17 -18.12 43.30
C TYR A 629 33.61 -18.02 44.77
N ARG A 630 32.66 -17.83 45.70
CA ARG A 630 32.92 -18.05 47.12
C ARG A 630 33.02 -19.56 47.30
N HIS A 631 34.20 -20.03 47.70
CA HIS A 631 34.36 -21.36 48.27
C HIS A 631 33.29 -21.54 49.35
N ASP A 632 32.48 -22.58 49.22
CA ASP A 632 31.48 -22.91 50.22
C ASP A 632 32.24 -23.28 51.51
N SER A 633 32.20 -22.44 52.54
CA SER A 633 32.76 -22.72 53.86
C SER A 633 31.76 -23.46 54.75
N SER A 634 30.79 -24.15 54.14
CA SER A 634 29.77 -24.93 54.85
C SER A 634 30.36 -26.06 55.71
N THR A 635 31.62 -26.44 55.49
CA THR A 635 32.36 -27.41 56.32
C THR A 635 32.94 -26.85 57.63
N VAL A 636 33.05 -25.52 57.81
CA VAL A 636 33.70 -24.92 59.00
C VAL A 636 32.70 -24.68 60.16
N VAL A 637 31.40 -24.77 59.88
CA VAL A 637 30.31 -24.53 60.86
C VAL A 637 29.82 -25.82 61.54
N ALA A 638 30.22 -26.99 61.04
CA ALA A 638 29.97 -28.26 61.72
C ALA A 638 30.96 -28.41 62.89
N GLY A 639 30.48 -28.19 64.12
CA GLY A 639 31.28 -28.46 65.32
C GLY A 639 31.64 -29.94 65.40
N SER A 640 32.83 -30.24 65.91
CA SER A 640 33.28 -31.61 66.17
C SER A 640 32.32 -32.36 67.12
N PRO A 641 32.28 -33.70 67.08
CA PRO A 641 31.43 -34.53 67.94
C PRO A 641 31.56 -34.15 69.42
N ARG A 642 30.46 -34.35 70.18
CA ARG A 642 30.35 -33.97 71.60
C ARG A 642 31.58 -34.38 72.41
N GLY A 643 32.18 -33.41 73.11
CA GLY A 643 33.31 -33.60 74.01
C GLY A 643 34.63 -32.97 73.52
N HIS A 644 34.71 -32.52 72.27
CA HIS A 644 35.86 -31.74 71.77
C HIS A 644 35.46 -30.27 71.61
N GLY A 645 36.27 -29.36 72.17
CA GLY A 645 36.03 -27.92 72.09
C GLY A 645 35.95 -27.39 70.65
N GLN A 646 35.14 -26.37 70.42
CA GLN A 646 34.95 -25.79 69.09
C GLN A 646 36.15 -24.92 68.68
N SER A 647 36.50 -24.94 67.39
CA SER A 647 37.59 -24.12 66.86
C SER A 647 37.27 -22.61 66.97
N ARG A 648 38.33 -21.79 67.09
CA ARG A 648 38.20 -20.32 67.21
C ARG A 648 37.50 -19.69 66.00
N GLU A 649 37.67 -20.29 64.83
CA GLU A 649 37.09 -19.84 63.55
C GLU A 649 35.57 -20.07 63.52
N THR A 650 35.13 -21.24 63.99
CA THR A 650 33.70 -21.58 64.11
C THR A 650 32.95 -20.62 65.05
N MET A 651 33.59 -20.19 66.16
CA MET A 651 33.02 -19.20 67.07
C MET A 651 32.93 -17.79 66.45
N GLN A 652 33.92 -17.37 65.66
CA GLN A 652 33.91 -16.06 64.99
C GLN A 652 32.83 -15.98 63.91
N GLU A 653 32.62 -17.04 63.12
CA GLU A 653 31.53 -17.07 62.13
C GLU A 653 30.15 -17.04 62.77
N ARG A 654 29.97 -17.73 63.90
CA ARG A 654 28.69 -17.73 64.63
C ARG A 654 28.35 -16.35 65.18
N ARG A 655 29.34 -15.64 65.75
CA ARG A 655 29.18 -14.24 66.19
C ARG A 655 28.82 -13.30 65.04
N LYS A 656 29.44 -13.45 63.87
CA LYS A 656 29.10 -12.65 62.68
C LYS A 656 27.67 -12.90 62.18
N LYS A 657 27.20 -14.15 62.23
CA LYS A 657 25.81 -14.52 61.86
C LYS A 657 24.77 -14.00 62.86
N GLU A 658 25.08 -13.99 64.16
CA GLU A 658 24.18 -13.41 65.17
C GLU A 658 24.12 -11.88 65.08
N ALA A 659 25.25 -11.20 64.86
CA ALA A 659 25.29 -9.75 64.71
C ALA A 659 24.50 -9.23 63.49
N SER A 660 24.36 -10.04 62.44
CA SER A 660 23.63 -9.68 61.21
C SER A 660 22.17 -10.16 61.19
N LYS A 661 21.70 -10.83 62.26
CA LYS A 661 20.33 -11.33 62.38
C LYS A 661 19.32 -10.21 62.64
N ALA A 662 19.74 -9.14 63.33
CA ALA A 662 18.87 -8.02 63.69
C ALA A 662 18.58 -7.05 62.52
N THR A 663 19.48 -6.92 61.53
CA THR A 663 19.38 -5.93 60.45
C THR A 663 18.49 -6.37 59.28
N ARG A 664 18.24 -7.67 59.09
CA ARG A 664 17.48 -8.20 57.94
C ARG A 664 16.07 -8.71 58.26
N ALA A 665 15.74 -8.91 59.54
CA ALA A 665 14.49 -9.58 59.92
C ALA A 665 13.23 -8.71 59.71
N ASN A 666 13.35 -7.37 59.72
CA ASN A 666 12.17 -6.49 59.73
C ASN A 666 11.67 -6.05 58.33
N HIS A 667 12.53 -6.07 57.30
CA HIS A 667 12.12 -5.65 55.95
C HIS A 667 11.29 -6.71 55.19
N ASN A 668 11.50 -8.00 55.43
CA ASN A 668 10.79 -9.04 54.67
C ASN A 668 9.33 -9.25 55.09
N ARG A 669 8.94 -8.90 56.33
CA ARG A 669 7.55 -9.05 56.77
C ARG A 669 6.62 -8.02 56.13
N ARG A 670 7.05 -6.77 55.99
CA ARG A 670 6.25 -5.69 55.39
C ARG A 670 6.00 -5.95 53.90
N THR A 671 7.06 -6.32 53.17
CA THR A 671 6.97 -6.65 51.74
C THR A 671 6.07 -7.86 51.44
N MET A 672 6.07 -8.88 52.32
CA MET A 672 5.16 -10.03 52.19
C MET A 672 3.73 -9.71 52.60
N ALA A 673 3.52 -8.78 53.54
CA ALA A 673 2.19 -8.30 53.91
C ALA A 673 1.56 -7.46 52.79
N ASP A 674 2.32 -6.55 52.17
CA ASP A 674 1.86 -5.73 51.05
C ASP A 674 1.54 -6.59 49.81
N ARG A 675 2.33 -7.64 49.56
CA ARG A 675 2.09 -8.59 48.46
C ARG A 675 0.85 -9.48 48.70
N LYS A 676 0.45 -9.71 49.95
CA LYS A 676 -0.81 -10.41 50.29
C LYS A 676 -2.01 -9.49 50.12
N ARG A 677 -1.86 -8.21 50.52
CA ARG A 677 -2.89 -7.16 50.32
C ARG A 677 -3.14 -6.88 48.84
N SER A 678 -2.09 -6.82 48.01
CA SER A 678 -2.21 -6.59 46.57
C SER A 678 -2.82 -7.76 45.79
N LYS A 679 -2.99 -8.93 46.42
CA LYS A 679 -3.59 -10.13 45.82
C LYS A 679 -4.98 -10.44 46.38
N GLY A 680 -5.60 -9.50 47.08
CA GLY A 680 -6.99 -9.65 47.56
C GLY A 680 -7.19 -10.72 48.64
N MET A 681 -6.13 -11.27 49.21
CA MET A 681 -6.25 -12.24 50.31
C MET A 681 -6.20 -11.52 51.66
N ILE A 682 -7.36 -11.03 52.09
CA ILE A 682 -7.60 -10.63 53.48
C ILE A 682 -8.32 -11.82 54.15
N PRO A 683 -7.84 -12.34 55.30
CA PRO A 683 -8.66 -13.18 56.15
C PRO A 683 -9.71 -12.30 56.83
N SER A 684 -10.97 -12.74 56.84
CA SER A 684 -12.08 -12.14 57.58
C SER A 684 -11.77 -11.89 59.05
#